data_AF-A0A2J6R2Z0-F1
#
_entry.id   AF-A0A2J6R2Z0-F1
#
_cell.length_a   1.000
_cell.length_b   1.000
_cell.length_c   1.000
_cell.angle_alpha   90.00
_cell.angle_beta   90.00
_cell.angle_gamma   90.00
#
_symmetry.space_group_name_H-M   'P 1'
#
loop_
_entity.id
_entity.type
_entity.pdbx_description
1 polymer ?
#
loop_
_entity_poly.entity_id
_entity_poly.type
_entity_poly.pdbx_seq_one_letter_code
_entity_poly.pdbx_strand_id
1 'polypeptide(L)'
;MAQPARPNRDGSLLSPSHYDDDASSIHSERSDQDTDSEDDEVLMGARSSADIRAHDRSVLLEEEERDRLLEESRRRGRRGSALATVAGPLKKLFAKSTTDLSLGSGNGSGEFEMEEKGAGRREKRRRRRERRRERKERLMSEASTGESAHLMYEMEEGGMKDGSGTGSSSETEGSDELDRRGLKGLHEDKAARRRRWRRWCFIHVLIAVGFSILVLLSWKLSLGRKNISIKQQKMMSNGSALFAPTTILISLDGFRADFLNRGLTPRLNAFIAEGVSPAYMLPSFPSVTFPNHHTIATGLYPESHGVVGNTFWDVELQEEFFYTNPNAMNPKWWGGEPIWVTAENQGIRSAIHMWPGSEAHIMGVEPAFIDSYNGKEPLPNKVTRIFDFLDKPGQEDKLAEVVDMRPQLIAAYVPNVDSDGHKFGPNSTEIRATIAGVDALLDGVFKGLEERNLTQIVNVVVVSDHGMATTDTSRLIQLEDIIDTDLIEHMDGWPLYGLRPKNPADLQPLYDRLAAEATMSEGFEVYLRDKNMPERYHFSNNERIAPLWMIPKTGWAIVTKKDFDVADARAKGLVYHPRGLHGYDHEHPLMRAIFVARGPAFPHPPNSRVEPFQNTEVYNILCDSLGLEPSPNNGTLRLPLKTVGFHTPDTKPEEPSDPVPVSMPTPPTPPSTPLPPSPPSPVSVGVDEVISISPIEASSAADPNEVPPHMIGVNPTDDTSVERPVVPDESGMTDDEKNFWEWFKDKIDKAKGWLSGLTGSKDIPDAEKEGGK
;
A
#
# COMPACT_ATOMS: atom_id res chain seq x y z
N MET A 1 -70.36 -22.12 5.34
CA MET A 1 -70.67 -22.65 4.00
C MET A 1 -69.41 -22.55 3.15
N ALA A 2 -69.03 -23.48 2.28
CA ALA A 2 -69.35 -24.92 2.17
C ALA A 2 -68.28 -25.58 1.25
N GLN A 3 -68.06 -26.89 1.39
CA GLN A 3 -67.42 -27.79 0.39
C GLN A 3 -68.27 -27.87 -0.90
N PRO A 4 -67.90 -28.53 -2.05
CA PRO A 4 -67.06 -29.75 -2.25
C PRO A 4 -66.19 -29.73 -3.56
N ALA A 5 -65.62 -30.80 -4.14
CA ALA A 5 -64.92 -32.01 -3.66
C ALA A 5 -64.09 -32.65 -4.82
N ARG A 6 -63.30 -33.70 -4.50
CA ARG A 6 -62.44 -34.55 -5.38
C ARG A 6 -63.21 -35.38 -6.44
N PRO A 7 -62.53 -36.11 -7.36
CA PRO A 7 -62.11 -37.50 -7.06
C PRO A 7 -60.75 -38.01 -7.62
N ASN A 8 -60.30 -39.15 -7.08
CA ASN A 8 -59.08 -39.93 -7.39
C ASN A 8 -59.23 -40.91 -8.58
N ARG A 9 -58.09 -41.47 -9.04
CA ARG A 9 -57.80 -42.94 -9.24
C ARG A 9 -56.29 -43.09 -9.55
N ASP A 10 -55.48 -43.89 -8.85
CA ASP A 10 -55.42 -45.37 -8.67
C ASP A 10 -54.98 -46.14 -9.94
N GLY A 11 -53.90 -46.93 -9.82
CA GLY A 11 -53.43 -47.88 -10.85
C GLY A 11 -52.00 -48.40 -10.59
N SER A 12 -51.83 -49.72 -10.47
CA SER A 12 -50.55 -50.42 -10.22
C SER A 12 -50.32 -51.52 -11.27
N LEU A 13 -49.12 -52.13 -11.23
CA LEU A 13 -48.71 -53.45 -11.79
C LEU A 13 -47.97 -53.49 -13.15
N LEU A 14 -46.74 -54.04 -13.10
CA LEU A 14 -46.19 -55.16 -13.89
C LEU A 14 -46.48 -55.19 -15.41
N SER A 15 -45.50 -55.18 -16.32
CA SER A 15 -44.56 -56.30 -16.56
C SER A 15 -43.68 -56.05 -17.82
N PRO A 16 -42.59 -56.82 -18.06
CA PRO A 16 -41.66 -56.60 -19.16
C PRO A 16 -41.82 -57.58 -20.34
N SER A 17 -41.40 -57.19 -21.55
CA SER A 17 -41.23 -58.10 -22.69
C SER A 17 -40.25 -57.57 -23.74
N HIS A 18 -39.01 -58.09 -23.74
CA HIS A 18 -38.40 -58.73 -24.92
C HIS A 18 -37.00 -59.29 -24.57
N TYR A 19 -36.97 -60.62 -24.37
CA TYR A 19 -35.86 -61.51 -24.75
C TYR A 19 -35.73 -61.54 -26.30
N ASP A 20 -34.72 -62.11 -26.96
CA ASP A 20 -33.30 -62.51 -26.73
C ASP A 20 -32.86 -63.19 -28.07
N ASP A 21 -31.77 -63.97 -28.09
CA ASP A 21 -31.18 -64.72 -29.22
C ASP A 21 -30.27 -63.86 -30.15
N ASP A 22 -29.06 -64.26 -30.55
CA ASP A 22 -28.33 -65.55 -30.47
C ASP A 22 -27.06 -65.42 -29.59
N ALA A 23 -26.76 -66.30 -28.61
CA ALA A 23 -26.31 -67.70 -28.72
C ALA A 23 -24.93 -67.89 -29.41
N SER A 24 -23.95 -68.66 -28.91
CA SER A 24 -23.87 -69.52 -27.71
C SER A 24 -22.40 -69.81 -27.31
N SER A 25 -22.17 -70.58 -26.24
CA SER A 25 -20.90 -70.73 -25.52
C SER A 25 -20.28 -72.15 -25.57
N ILE A 26 -19.13 -72.32 -24.88
CA ILE A 26 -18.59 -73.55 -24.25
C ILE A 26 -17.42 -74.33 -24.93
N HIS A 27 -16.25 -74.16 -24.30
CA HIS A 27 -15.12 -75.07 -24.01
C HIS A 27 -14.61 -76.15 -25.00
N SER A 28 -13.28 -76.12 -25.24
CA SER A 28 -12.38 -77.29 -25.02
C SER A 28 -10.92 -76.80 -24.78
N GLU A 29 -9.98 -77.73 -24.57
CA GLU A 29 -8.76 -77.52 -23.77
C GLU A 29 -7.47 -77.05 -24.51
N ARG A 30 -6.59 -76.40 -23.71
CA ARG A 30 -5.11 -76.54 -23.64
C ARG A 30 -4.17 -75.95 -24.71
N SER A 31 -3.08 -75.40 -24.14
CA SER A 31 -1.72 -75.15 -24.66
C SER A 31 -1.53 -74.25 -25.87
N ASP A 32 -1.00 -73.05 -25.59
CA ASP A 32 0.29 -72.53 -26.08
C ASP A 32 0.80 -71.58 -24.95
N GLN A 33 1.95 -71.85 -24.32
CA GLN A 33 3.27 -71.31 -24.67
C GLN A 33 3.34 -69.78 -24.79
N ASP A 34 3.41 -69.12 -23.63
CA ASP A 34 4.13 -67.84 -23.50
C ASP A 34 5.27 -68.01 -22.49
N THR A 35 6.45 -67.56 -22.88
CA THR A 35 7.69 -67.60 -22.10
C THR A 35 7.84 -66.35 -21.26
N ASP A 36 7.90 -66.49 -19.93
CA ASP A 36 8.30 -65.40 -19.04
C ASP A 36 9.73 -64.94 -19.39
N SER A 37 9.86 -63.66 -19.73
CA SER A 37 11.12 -63.02 -20.13
C SER A 37 11.63 -61.98 -19.13
N GLU A 38 11.07 -61.96 -17.91
CA GLU A 38 11.45 -61.01 -16.85
C GLU A 38 12.76 -61.38 -16.11
N ASP A 39 13.24 -62.62 -16.20
CA ASP A 39 14.49 -63.07 -15.55
C ASP A 39 15.77 -62.68 -16.33
N ASP A 40 15.69 -62.40 -17.63
CA ASP A 40 16.85 -62.05 -18.47
C ASP A 40 17.25 -60.56 -18.38
N GLU A 41 16.33 -59.67 -17.99
CA GLU A 41 16.61 -58.23 -17.90
C GLU A 41 17.45 -57.87 -16.64
N VAL A 42 17.41 -58.71 -15.61
CA VAL A 42 18.17 -58.51 -14.35
C VAL A 42 19.67 -58.80 -14.51
N LEU A 43 20.07 -59.63 -15.49
CA LEU A 43 21.47 -59.98 -15.74
C LEU A 43 22.23 -58.96 -16.61
N MET A 44 21.52 -58.07 -17.32
CA MET A 44 22.13 -56.98 -18.11
C MET A 44 22.57 -55.77 -17.26
N GLY A 45 22.24 -55.72 -15.96
CA GLY A 45 22.59 -54.62 -15.05
C GLY A 45 23.99 -54.69 -14.41
N ALA A 46 24.74 -55.78 -14.62
CA ALA A 46 26.02 -56.01 -13.96
C ALA A 46 27.18 -55.22 -14.61
N ARG A 47 27.37 -53.96 -14.18
CA ARG A 47 28.51 -53.12 -14.61
C ARG A 47 29.84 -53.85 -14.44
N SER A 48 30.66 -53.89 -15.48
CA SER A 48 31.98 -54.52 -15.39
C SER A 48 32.91 -53.72 -14.48
N SER A 49 33.98 -54.36 -13.99
CA SER A 49 35.00 -53.66 -13.21
C SER A 49 35.73 -52.57 -14.02
N ALA A 50 35.62 -52.57 -15.36
CA ALA A 50 36.11 -51.50 -16.23
C ALA A 50 35.14 -50.30 -16.25
N ASP A 51 33.83 -50.54 -16.31
CA ASP A 51 32.80 -49.49 -16.36
C ASP A 51 32.73 -48.71 -15.05
N ILE A 52 32.89 -49.39 -13.91
CA ILE A 52 32.97 -48.75 -12.59
C ILE A 52 34.21 -47.82 -12.54
N ARG A 53 35.36 -48.26 -13.05
CA ARG A 53 36.57 -47.43 -13.15
C ARG A 53 36.43 -46.26 -14.12
N ALA A 54 35.70 -46.43 -15.21
CA ALA A 54 35.40 -45.35 -16.16
C ALA A 54 34.50 -44.27 -15.51
N HIS A 55 33.49 -44.70 -14.74
CA HIS A 55 32.59 -43.80 -14.01
C HIS A 55 33.29 -43.05 -12.86
N ASP A 56 34.10 -43.75 -12.05
CA ASP A 56 34.90 -43.10 -11.00
C ASP A 56 35.88 -42.07 -11.61
N ARG A 57 36.44 -42.36 -12.79
CA ARG A 57 37.28 -41.42 -13.53
C ARG A 57 36.51 -40.21 -14.06
N SER A 58 35.28 -40.36 -14.53
CA SER A 58 34.47 -39.22 -15.00
C SER A 58 34.05 -38.31 -13.84
N VAL A 59 33.62 -38.87 -12.72
CA VAL A 59 33.24 -38.11 -11.52
C VAL A 59 34.42 -37.28 -10.98
N LEU A 60 35.63 -37.85 -10.96
CA LEU A 60 36.84 -37.12 -10.54
C LEU A 60 37.22 -35.98 -11.50
N LEU A 61 36.93 -36.10 -12.79
CA LEU A 61 37.16 -35.03 -13.77
C LEU A 61 36.12 -33.91 -13.64
N GLU A 62 34.85 -34.24 -13.40
CA GLU A 62 33.79 -33.26 -13.12
C GLU A 62 34.04 -32.47 -11.82
N GLU A 63 34.51 -33.12 -10.76
CA GLU A 63 34.92 -32.42 -9.53
C GLU A 63 36.11 -31.47 -9.79
N GLU A 64 37.09 -31.87 -10.62
CA GLU A 64 38.26 -31.05 -10.96
C GLU A 64 37.89 -29.85 -11.86
N GLU A 65 36.96 -30.02 -12.80
CA GLU A 65 36.40 -28.92 -13.61
C GLU A 65 35.59 -27.94 -12.74
N ARG A 66 34.75 -28.45 -11.84
CA ARG A 66 33.97 -27.63 -10.91
C ARG A 66 34.86 -26.83 -9.95
N ASP A 67 35.91 -27.42 -9.38
CA ASP A 67 36.86 -26.70 -8.53
C ASP A 67 37.65 -25.65 -9.33
N ARG A 68 38.01 -25.95 -10.59
CA ARG A 68 38.65 -24.97 -11.50
C ARG A 68 37.74 -23.79 -11.81
N LEU A 69 36.46 -24.02 -12.10
CA LEU A 69 35.46 -22.97 -12.30
C LEU A 69 35.25 -22.11 -11.04
N LEU A 70 35.34 -22.70 -9.84
CA LEU A 70 35.29 -21.97 -8.56
C LEU A 70 36.54 -21.13 -8.31
N GLU A 71 37.73 -21.55 -8.76
CA GLU A 71 38.95 -20.74 -8.71
C GLU A 71 38.96 -19.61 -9.76
N GLU A 72 38.44 -19.84 -10.97
CA GLU A 72 38.28 -18.80 -11.99
C GLU A 72 37.20 -17.77 -11.60
N SER A 73 36.08 -18.21 -11.03
CA SER A 73 35.06 -17.34 -10.40
C SER A 73 35.69 -16.40 -9.37
N ARG A 74 36.52 -16.93 -8.47
CA ARG A 74 37.24 -16.15 -7.46
C ARG A 74 38.31 -15.20 -8.04
N ARG A 75 38.91 -15.55 -9.18
CA ARG A 75 39.84 -14.66 -9.90
C ARG A 75 39.12 -13.53 -10.64
N ARG A 76 37.95 -13.79 -11.23
CA ARG A 76 37.11 -12.75 -11.88
C ARG A 76 36.54 -11.75 -10.87
N GLY A 77 36.13 -12.18 -9.68
CA GLY A 77 35.60 -11.30 -8.62
C GLY A 77 36.56 -10.28 -8.01
N ARG A 78 37.75 -10.05 -8.59
CA ARG A 78 38.77 -9.11 -8.07
C ARG A 78 39.25 -8.06 -9.09
N ARG A 79 38.53 -7.89 -10.21
CA ARG A 79 38.79 -6.86 -11.23
C ARG A 79 37.50 -6.29 -11.84
N GLY A 80 37.26 -5.00 -11.64
CA GLY A 80 36.48 -4.13 -12.55
C GLY A 80 34.96 -4.24 -12.52
N SER A 81 34.29 -3.11 -12.29
CA SER A 81 32.84 -2.93 -12.44
C SER A 81 32.48 -2.48 -13.86
N ALA A 82 31.44 -3.08 -14.47
CA ALA A 82 30.46 -2.42 -15.34
C ALA A 82 29.43 -3.44 -15.90
N LEU A 83 28.17 -3.01 -16.06
CA LEU A 83 26.99 -3.71 -16.61
C LEU A 83 26.37 -4.88 -15.82
N ALA A 84 25.05 -5.02 -16.06
CA ALA A 84 24.15 -6.13 -15.73
C ALA A 84 23.72 -6.30 -14.26
N THR A 85 22.77 -5.44 -13.87
CA THR A 85 21.57 -5.85 -13.13
C THR A 85 20.96 -7.14 -13.70
N VAL A 86 20.69 -8.14 -12.84
CA VAL A 86 19.58 -9.13 -12.86
C VAL A 86 19.80 -10.14 -11.72
N ALA A 87 18.73 -10.80 -11.27
CA ALA A 87 18.65 -11.87 -10.27
C ALA A 87 18.73 -11.46 -8.78
N GLY A 88 17.54 -11.33 -8.19
CA GLY A 88 17.33 -11.30 -6.74
C GLY A 88 17.29 -12.70 -6.09
N PRO A 89 16.24 -13.04 -5.32
CA PRO A 89 16.44 -13.24 -3.89
C PRO A 89 16.57 -14.70 -3.42
N LEU A 90 17.52 -15.47 -3.97
CA LEU A 90 17.82 -16.84 -3.46
C LEU A 90 18.82 -16.90 -2.29
N LYS A 91 19.36 -15.76 -1.82
CA LYS A 91 20.40 -15.71 -0.76
C LYS A 91 19.89 -15.60 0.68
N LYS A 92 18.58 -15.44 0.94
CA LYS A 92 18.02 -15.34 2.31
C LYS A 92 17.48 -16.67 2.88
N LEU A 93 17.38 -17.74 2.08
CA LEU A 93 16.78 -19.02 2.51
C LEU A 93 17.75 -20.03 3.15
N PHE A 94 19.06 -19.75 3.20
CA PHE A 94 20.07 -20.69 3.72
C PHE A 94 21.04 -20.05 4.74
N ALA A 95 20.52 -19.19 5.63
CA ALA A 95 21.31 -18.56 6.67
C ALA A 95 20.70 -18.77 8.08
N LYS A 96 21.39 -19.61 8.87
CA LYS A 96 21.28 -19.86 10.33
C LYS A 96 20.13 -20.77 10.83
N SER A 97 20.53 -21.89 11.43
CA SER A 97 20.23 -22.21 12.84
C SER A 97 21.24 -23.24 13.39
N THR A 98 21.16 -23.52 14.69
CA THR A 98 21.94 -24.46 15.55
C THR A 98 23.41 -24.08 15.83
N THR A 99 23.77 -23.39 16.93
CA THR A 99 23.73 -23.68 18.41
C THR A 99 25.10 -24.19 18.94
N ASP A 100 25.54 -24.05 20.21
CA ASP A 100 24.84 -23.69 21.47
C ASP A 100 25.74 -23.16 22.63
N LEU A 101 25.10 -22.51 23.61
CA LEU A 101 25.33 -22.47 25.09
C LEU A 101 26.74 -22.48 25.77
N SER A 102 27.05 -21.45 26.59
CA SER A 102 26.91 -21.47 28.08
C SER A 102 27.94 -20.63 28.89
N LEU A 103 27.42 -19.70 29.71
CA LEU A 103 27.84 -19.19 31.05
C LEU A 103 29.32 -19.13 31.51
N GLY A 104 29.73 -17.96 32.04
CA GLY A 104 30.68 -17.89 33.18
C GLY A 104 31.62 -16.68 33.31
N SER A 105 31.18 -15.63 34.04
CA SER A 105 31.94 -14.68 34.90
C SER A 105 33.38 -14.19 34.55
N GLY A 106 33.62 -12.87 34.69
CA GLY A 106 34.94 -12.35 35.12
C GLY A 106 35.45 -11.10 34.38
N ASN A 107 35.82 -10.06 35.15
CA ASN A 107 36.55 -8.88 34.66
C ASN A 107 37.95 -9.24 34.11
N GLY A 108 38.46 -8.45 33.15
CA GLY A 108 39.91 -8.36 32.93
C GLY A 108 40.37 -7.96 31.53
N SER A 109 40.97 -6.78 31.44
CA SER A 109 41.89 -6.29 30.39
C SER A 109 42.69 -7.35 29.61
N GLY A 110 42.85 -7.15 28.28
CA GLY A 110 43.89 -7.86 27.52
C GLY A 110 43.74 -7.86 25.99
N GLU A 111 44.05 -6.76 25.32
CA GLU A 111 44.53 -6.85 23.93
C GLU A 111 45.92 -7.50 23.94
N PHE A 112 46.06 -8.79 23.60
CA PHE A 112 47.28 -9.39 23.00
C PHE A 112 47.14 -10.91 22.70
N GLU A 113 46.06 -11.40 22.06
CA GLU A 113 45.97 -12.84 21.73
C GLU A 113 45.13 -13.22 20.49
N MET A 114 45.46 -12.69 19.29
CA MET A 114 44.72 -13.02 18.06
C MET A 114 45.50 -13.52 16.82
N GLU A 115 46.83 -13.63 16.86
CA GLU A 115 47.59 -14.17 15.70
C GLU A 115 47.82 -15.69 15.72
N GLU A 116 47.99 -16.31 16.89
CA GLU A 116 48.46 -17.72 16.95
C GLU A 116 47.39 -18.75 16.53
N LYS A 117 46.10 -18.45 16.79
CA LYS A 117 44.96 -19.33 16.44
C LYS A 117 44.73 -19.44 14.91
N GLY A 118 45.30 -18.52 14.10
CA GLY A 118 45.22 -18.55 12.63
C GLY A 118 46.18 -19.57 11.99
N ALA A 119 47.42 -19.65 12.48
CA ALA A 119 48.46 -20.52 11.94
C ALA A 119 48.08 -22.01 12.04
N GLY A 120 47.63 -22.45 13.23
CA GLY A 120 47.23 -23.85 13.46
C GLY A 120 46.05 -24.34 12.59
N ARG A 121 45.15 -23.43 12.16
CA ARG A 121 44.08 -23.75 11.20
C ARG A 121 44.61 -23.89 9.76
N ARG A 122 45.61 -23.10 9.34
CA ARG A 122 46.29 -23.27 8.05
C ARG A 122 47.10 -24.57 8.00
N GLU A 123 47.87 -24.87 9.04
CA GLU A 123 48.66 -26.12 9.17
C GLU A 123 47.78 -27.37 9.07
N LYS A 124 46.66 -27.42 9.82
CA LYS A 124 45.67 -28.51 9.73
C LYS A 124 45.02 -28.63 8.36
N ARG A 125 44.86 -27.53 7.60
CA ARG A 125 44.35 -27.54 6.22
C ARG A 125 45.39 -28.06 5.22
N ARG A 126 46.68 -27.72 5.40
CA ARG A 126 47.80 -28.25 4.60
C ARG A 126 47.92 -29.77 4.77
N ARG A 127 48.02 -30.26 6.02
CA ARG A 127 48.09 -31.71 6.32
C ARG A 127 46.89 -32.51 5.79
N ARG A 128 45.68 -31.91 5.73
CA ARG A 128 44.50 -32.55 5.11
C ARG A 128 44.57 -32.60 3.58
N ARG A 129 45.26 -31.65 2.92
CA ARG A 129 45.51 -31.68 1.48
C ARG A 129 46.61 -32.68 1.12
N GLU A 130 47.71 -32.71 1.87
CA GLU A 130 48.79 -33.70 1.71
C GLU A 130 48.27 -35.13 1.82
N ARG A 131 47.54 -35.47 2.89
CA ARG A 131 46.93 -36.82 3.05
C ARG A 131 45.95 -37.21 1.94
N ARG A 132 45.25 -36.24 1.34
CA ARG A 132 44.38 -36.49 0.18
C ARG A 132 45.20 -36.74 -1.09
N ARG A 133 46.32 -36.05 -1.25
CA ARG A 133 47.26 -36.23 -2.36
C ARG A 133 48.00 -37.57 -2.26
N GLU A 134 48.54 -37.93 -1.10
CA GLU A 134 49.14 -39.26 -0.85
C GLU A 134 48.14 -40.39 -1.12
N ARG A 135 46.87 -40.23 -0.69
CA ARG A 135 45.82 -41.22 -0.98
C ARG A 135 45.47 -41.29 -2.46
N LYS A 136 45.48 -40.16 -3.19
CA LYS A 136 45.30 -40.12 -4.66
C LYS A 136 46.47 -40.80 -5.37
N GLU A 137 47.71 -40.47 -5.00
CA GLU A 137 48.93 -41.06 -5.59
C GLU A 137 49.01 -42.57 -5.33
N ARG A 138 48.66 -43.03 -4.11
CA ARG A 138 48.56 -44.46 -3.78
C ARG A 138 47.48 -45.19 -4.56
N LEU A 139 46.26 -44.64 -4.66
CA LEU A 139 45.19 -45.28 -5.42
C LEU A 139 45.48 -45.30 -6.94
N MET A 140 46.20 -44.28 -7.44
CA MET A 140 46.66 -44.25 -8.84
C MET A 140 47.85 -45.18 -9.11
N SER A 141 48.73 -45.42 -8.13
CA SER A 141 49.75 -46.48 -8.23
C SER A 141 49.11 -47.88 -8.17
N GLU A 142 48.23 -48.13 -7.19
CA GLU A 142 47.46 -49.39 -7.08
C GLU A 142 46.59 -49.66 -8.33
N ALA A 143 46.18 -48.62 -9.07
CA ALA A 143 45.47 -48.75 -10.34
C ALA A 143 46.37 -48.85 -11.60
N SER A 144 47.69 -48.66 -11.47
CA SER A 144 48.65 -48.74 -12.59
C SER A 144 49.65 -49.90 -12.48
N THR A 145 49.87 -50.46 -11.29
CA THR A 145 50.61 -51.72 -11.08
C THR A 145 49.64 -52.90 -11.07
N GLY A 146 49.40 -53.49 -12.25
CA GLY A 146 48.59 -54.70 -12.35
C GLY A 146 49.36 -55.94 -11.88
N GLU A 147 49.09 -56.40 -10.66
CA GLU A 147 49.66 -57.65 -10.14
C GLU A 147 48.69 -58.84 -10.27
N SER A 148 48.60 -59.35 -11.49
CA SER A 148 48.45 -60.80 -11.71
C SER A 148 49.84 -61.42 -11.73
N ALA A 149 50.47 -61.58 -10.56
CA ALA A 149 51.87 -62.03 -10.44
C ALA A 149 52.13 -62.97 -9.25
N HIS A 150 51.15 -63.80 -8.88
CA HIS A 150 51.41 -65.02 -8.11
C HIS A 150 50.42 -66.11 -8.56
N LEU A 151 50.93 -67.29 -8.95
CA LEU A 151 50.20 -68.43 -9.54
C LEU A 151 49.74 -68.30 -11.01
N MET A 152 50.70 -68.01 -11.90
CA MET A 152 50.91 -68.85 -13.09
C MET A 152 52.42 -68.98 -13.38
N TYR A 153 53.05 -69.85 -12.60
CA TYR A 153 54.23 -70.62 -12.99
C TYR A 153 53.90 -72.08 -12.63
N GLU A 154 54.50 -73.04 -13.34
CA GLU A 154 54.08 -74.46 -13.37
C GLU A 154 52.73 -74.73 -14.05
N MET A 155 52.75 -74.71 -15.38
CA MET A 155 52.54 -75.97 -16.13
C MET A 155 53.44 -75.97 -17.36
N GLU A 156 54.72 -76.26 -17.14
CA GLU A 156 55.61 -76.81 -18.14
C GLU A 156 55.93 -78.25 -17.74
N GLU A 157 55.04 -79.19 -18.12
CA GLU A 157 55.42 -80.53 -18.60
C GLU A 157 54.20 -81.22 -19.26
N GLY A 158 54.46 -82.25 -20.07
CA GLY A 158 53.49 -82.84 -21.02
C GLY A 158 52.30 -83.60 -20.38
N GLY A 159 51.35 -84.15 -21.15
CA GLY A 159 51.24 -84.23 -22.60
C GLY A 159 50.21 -85.30 -23.01
N MET A 160 49.58 -85.10 -24.18
CA MET A 160 48.85 -86.09 -25.02
C MET A 160 47.95 -87.20 -24.39
N LYS A 161 46.67 -87.16 -24.81
CA LYS A 161 45.88 -88.26 -25.45
C LYS A 161 44.67 -88.88 -24.69
N ASP A 162 43.52 -88.80 -25.38
CA ASP A 162 42.30 -89.63 -25.43
C ASP A 162 41.94 -90.65 -24.31
N GLY A 163 40.68 -90.60 -23.85
CA GLY A 163 39.92 -91.83 -23.52
C GLY A 163 39.04 -91.84 -22.25
N SER A 164 37.71 -91.73 -22.43
CA SER A 164 36.58 -92.31 -21.64
C SER A 164 36.69 -92.62 -20.12
N GLY A 165 35.64 -92.25 -19.34
CA GLY A 165 35.26 -93.05 -18.15
C GLY A 165 34.61 -92.32 -16.95
N THR A 166 33.27 -92.21 -16.95
CA THR A 166 32.33 -92.28 -15.80
C THR A 166 32.80 -92.10 -14.33
N GLY A 167 32.06 -91.30 -13.54
CA GLY A 167 31.47 -91.81 -12.28
C GLY A 167 31.61 -91.02 -10.94
N SER A 168 30.48 -90.51 -10.44
CA SER A 168 29.93 -90.70 -9.07
C SER A 168 30.70 -90.33 -7.76
N SER A 169 30.17 -89.29 -7.08
CA SER A 169 29.66 -89.27 -5.67
C SER A 169 30.55 -89.56 -4.42
N SER A 170 29.95 -89.25 -3.25
CA SER A 170 30.33 -89.53 -1.84
C SER A 170 31.39 -88.58 -1.20
N GLU A 171 31.11 -87.96 -0.03
CA GLU A 171 31.35 -88.41 1.37
C GLU A 171 32.87 -88.44 1.73
N THR A 172 33.38 -88.15 2.94
CA THR A 172 32.84 -87.75 4.25
C THR A 172 33.96 -87.13 5.13
N GLU A 173 33.57 -86.58 6.29
CA GLU A 173 34.32 -86.54 7.57
C GLU A 173 35.75 -85.96 7.70
N GLY A 174 35.88 -85.01 8.64
CA GLY A 174 36.69 -85.27 9.83
C GLY A 174 37.93 -84.40 10.08
N SER A 175 37.77 -83.31 10.86
CA SER A 175 38.83 -82.79 11.76
C SER A 175 38.27 -81.81 12.81
N ASP A 176 37.58 -82.32 13.81
CA ASP A 176 37.17 -81.56 15.00
C ASP A 176 38.36 -81.18 15.90
N GLU A 177 38.76 -79.90 15.95
CA GLU A 177 39.64 -79.40 17.04
C GLU A 177 39.52 -77.88 17.33
N LEU A 178 38.54 -77.16 16.75
CA LEU A 178 38.43 -75.68 16.90
C LEU A 178 37.13 -75.17 17.56
N ASP A 179 36.10 -76.00 17.70
CA ASP A 179 34.73 -75.52 18.00
C ASP A 179 34.43 -75.25 19.49
N ARG A 180 35.46 -75.03 20.32
CA ARG A 180 35.30 -74.68 21.75
C ARG A 180 35.66 -73.24 22.14
N ARG A 181 36.07 -72.40 21.17
CA ARG A 181 36.30 -70.95 21.42
C ARG A 181 35.39 -69.98 20.64
N GLY A 182 34.71 -70.41 19.57
CA GLY A 182 33.80 -69.54 18.80
C GLY A 182 32.47 -69.20 19.48
N LEU A 183 31.95 -70.11 20.33
CA LEU A 183 30.56 -70.09 20.79
C LEU A 183 30.20 -69.00 21.83
N LYS A 184 31.16 -68.28 22.42
CA LYS A 184 30.86 -67.14 23.33
C LYS A 184 30.77 -65.79 22.62
N GLY A 185 31.50 -65.55 21.53
CA GLY A 185 31.44 -64.27 20.80
C GLY A 185 30.14 -64.06 20.01
N LEU A 186 29.62 -65.14 19.40
CA LEU A 186 28.42 -65.10 18.55
C LEU A 186 27.14 -64.64 19.25
N HIS A 187 27.04 -64.81 20.58
CA HIS A 187 25.86 -64.41 21.34
C HIS A 187 25.85 -62.90 21.65
N GLU A 188 27.01 -62.32 21.93
CA GLU A 188 27.16 -60.87 22.20
C GLU A 188 27.01 -60.05 20.91
N ASP A 189 27.57 -60.51 19.79
CA ASP A 189 27.43 -59.83 18.49
C ASP A 189 26.00 -59.84 17.95
N LYS A 190 25.26 -60.95 18.08
CA LYS A 190 23.82 -60.99 17.76
C LYS A 190 23.03 -60.00 18.63
N ALA A 191 23.35 -59.87 19.92
CA ALA A 191 22.73 -58.88 20.80
C ALA A 191 23.12 -57.42 20.47
N ALA A 192 24.35 -57.17 20.00
CA ALA A 192 24.78 -55.85 19.53
C ALA A 192 24.11 -55.48 18.20
N ARG A 193 23.95 -56.42 17.26
CA ARG A 193 23.28 -56.21 15.96
C ARG A 193 21.79 -55.89 16.13
N ARG A 194 21.06 -56.61 17.00
CA ARG A 194 19.66 -56.28 17.35
C ARG A 194 19.50 -54.89 17.99
N ARG A 195 20.42 -54.48 18.88
CA ARG A 195 20.39 -53.14 19.50
C ARG A 195 20.66 -52.02 18.49
N ARG A 196 21.57 -52.23 17.52
CA ARG A 196 21.81 -51.30 16.41
C ARG A 196 20.59 -51.17 15.49
N TRP A 197 19.96 -52.28 15.10
CA TRP A 197 18.75 -52.26 14.26
C TRP A 197 17.59 -51.55 14.95
N ARG A 198 17.30 -51.85 16.23
CA ARG A 198 16.26 -51.14 17.00
C ARG A 198 16.51 -49.63 17.10
N ARG A 199 17.77 -49.18 17.22
CA ARG A 199 18.12 -47.75 17.19
C ARG A 199 17.86 -47.12 15.83
N TRP A 200 18.20 -47.79 14.73
CA TRP A 200 17.89 -47.31 13.37
C TRP A 200 16.38 -47.23 13.11
N CYS A 201 15.62 -48.27 13.49
CA CYS A 201 14.15 -48.23 13.42
C CYS A 201 13.57 -47.08 14.26
N PHE A 202 14.08 -46.86 15.47
CA PHE A 202 13.64 -45.75 16.33
C PHE A 202 13.96 -44.38 15.72
N ILE A 203 15.13 -44.21 15.12
CA ILE A 203 15.51 -42.98 14.40
C ILE A 203 14.59 -42.76 13.19
N HIS A 204 14.29 -43.80 12.41
CA HIS A 204 13.37 -43.68 11.26
C HIS A 204 11.92 -43.43 11.68
N VAL A 205 11.47 -44.00 12.80
CA VAL A 205 10.16 -43.67 13.39
C VAL A 205 10.13 -42.21 13.87
N LEU A 206 11.20 -41.70 14.50
CA LEU A 206 11.28 -40.29 14.88
C LEU A 206 11.30 -39.34 13.67
N ILE A 207 11.99 -39.70 12.58
CA ILE A 207 11.99 -38.94 11.33
C ILE A 207 10.59 -38.97 10.70
N ALA A 208 9.94 -40.13 10.65
CA ALA A 208 8.58 -40.26 10.13
C ALA A 208 7.57 -39.44 10.96
N VAL A 209 7.63 -39.51 12.29
CA VAL A 209 6.78 -38.71 13.20
C VAL A 209 7.06 -37.21 13.01
N GLY A 210 8.33 -36.79 12.92
CA GLY A 210 8.70 -35.40 12.66
C GLY A 210 8.17 -34.90 11.30
N PHE A 211 8.25 -35.74 10.26
CA PHE A 211 7.71 -35.44 8.95
C PHE A 211 6.17 -35.40 8.96
N SER A 212 5.50 -36.33 9.64
CA SER A 212 4.04 -36.29 9.85
C SER A 212 3.61 -35.04 10.61
N ILE A 213 4.35 -34.60 11.62
CA ILE A 213 4.08 -33.34 12.33
C ILE A 213 4.25 -32.15 11.39
N LEU A 214 5.31 -32.10 10.56
CA LEU A 214 5.50 -31.05 9.56
C LEU A 214 4.40 -31.03 8.51
N VAL A 215 3.95 -32.20 8.03
CA VAL A 215 2.84 -32.32 7.07
C VAL A 215 1.51 -31.90 7.70
N LEU A 216 1.25 -32.28 8.97
CA LEU A 216 0.07 -31.81 9.70
C LEU A 216 0.13 -30.30 9.97
N LEU A 217 1.31 -29.75 10.23
CA LEU A 217 1.50 -28.31 10.41
C LEU A 217 1.28 -27.55 9.10
N SER A 218 1.86 -28.02 7.98
CA SER A 218 1.65 -27.43 6.66
C SER A 218 0.21 -27.60 6.18
N TRP A 219 -0.44 -28.73 6.48
CA TRP A 219 -1.86 -28.93 6.18
C TRP A 219 -2.76 -28.02 7.02
N LYS A 220 -2.48 -27.85 8.32
CA LYS A 220 -3.23 -26.92 9.18
C LYS A 220 -3.02 -25.45 8.76
N LEU A 221 -1.81 -25.08 8.34
CA LEU A 221 -1.53 -23.77 7.74
C LEU A 221 -2.23 -23.60 6.39
N SER A 222 -2.31 -24.65 5.58
CA SER A 222 -3.07 -24.67 4.31
C SER A 222 -4.57 -24.53 4.53
N LEU A 223 -5.14 -25.18 5.55
CA LEU A 223 -6.53 -25.00 5.99
C LEU A 223 -6.81 -23.58 6.53
N GLY A 224 -5.78 -22.86 6.96
CA GLY A 224 -5.85 -21.45 7.33
C GLY A 224 -6.01 -20.51 6.13
N ARG A 225 -5.62 -20.94 4.92
CA ARG A 225 -6.11 -20.31 3.69
C ARG A 225 -7.57 -20.75 3.52
N LYS A 226 -8.49 -19.88 3.93
CA LYS A 226 -9.86 -19.93 3.42
C LYS A 226 -9.75 -20.07 1.90
N ASN A 227 -10.40 -21.08 1.31
CA ASN A 227 -10.68 -21.02 -0.11
C ASN A 227 -11.54 -19.77 -0.29
N ILE A 228 -10.93 -18.70 -0.80
CA ILE A 228 -11.65 -17.51 -1.24
C ILE A 228 -12.48 -18.00 -2.42
N SER A 229 -13.72 -18.38 -2.12
CA SER A 229 -14.75 -18.57 -3.11
C SER A 229 -15.05 -17.19 -3.65
N ILE A 230 -14.24 -16.74 -4.61
CA ILE A 230 -14.47 -15.54 -5.40
C ILE A 230 -15.90 -15.69 -5.91
N LYS A 231 -16.84 -14.91 -5.34
CA LYS A 231 -18.22 -14.86 -5.84
C LYS A 231 -18.08 -14.53 -7.31
N GLN A 232 -18.57 -15.41 -8.19
CA GLN A 232 -18.31 -15.32 -9.61
C GLN A 232 -18.80 -13.96 -10.13
N GLN A 233 -17.87 -13.02 -10.32
CA GLN A 233 -18.21 -11.63 -10.59
C GLN A 233 -18.85 -11.54 -11.97
N LYS A 234 -19.88 -10.70 -12.09
CA LYS A 234 -20.53 -10.45 -13.38
C LYS A 234 -19.60 -9.64 -14.26
N MET A 235 -18.97 -10.29 -15.22
CA MET A 235 -18.16 -9.62 -16.24
C MET A 235 -19.06 -8.84 -17.21
N MET A 236 -18.63 -7.62 -17.52
CA MET A 236 -19.20 -6.72 -18.53
C MET A 236 -18.19 -6.57 -19.67
N SER A 237 -18.63 -6.26 -20.89
CA SER A 237 -17.72 -5.99 -22.01
C SER A 237 -17.94 -4.61 -22.58
N ASN A 238 -16.85 -3.91 -22.88
CA ASN A 238 -16.85 -2.63 -23.61
C ASN A 238 -16.76 -2.82 -25.14
N GLY A 239 -16.77 -4.06 -25.61
CA GLY A 239 -16.61 -4.44 -27.02
C GLY A 239 -15.19 -4.88 -27.41
N SER A 240 -14.16 -4.59 -26.61
CA SER A 240 -12.76 -5.00 -26.85
C SER A 240 -12.18 -5.88 -25.75
N ALA A 241 -12.60 -5.68 -24.50
CA ALA A 241 -12.10 -6.34 -23.30
C ALA A 241 -13.26 -6.75 -22.37
N LEU A 242 -12.95 -7.54 -21.33
CA LEU A 242 -13.88 -7.88 -20.25
C LEU A 242 -13.48 -7.14 -18.97
N PHE A 243 -14.48 -6.66 -18.24
CA PHE A 243 -14.32 -5.92 -17.00
C PHE A 243 -15.16 -6.58 -15.91
N ALA A 244 -14.52 -6.88 -14.78
CA ALA A 244 -15.22 -7.15 -13.52
C ALA A 244 -15.78 -5.81 -12.96
N PRO A 245 -16.56 -5.81 -11.86
CA PRO A 245 -16.92 -4.57 -11.18
C PRO A 245 -15.68 -3.72 -10.86
N THR A 246 -15.57 -2.56 -11.51
CA THR A 246 -14.40 -1.67 -11.39
C THR A 246 -14.85 -0.33 -10.81
N THR A 247 -14.13 0.15 -9.80
CA THR A 247 -14.38 1.43 -9.14
C THR A 247 -13.13 2.30 -9.13
N ILE A 248 -13.25 3.49 -9.71
CA ILE A 248 -12.25 4.55 -9.65
C ILE A 248 -12.66 5.52 -8.54
N LEU A 249 -11.80 5.67 -7.53
CA LEU A 249 -11.91 6.63 -6.44
C LEU A 249 -10.93 7.79 -6.69
N ILE A 250 -11.42 9.02 -6.73
CA ILE A 250 -10.60 10.22 -6.91
C ILE A 250 -10.81 11.14 -5.71
N SER A 251 -9.75 11.44 -4.96
CA SER A 251 -9.78 12.44 -3.89
C SER A 251 -9.19 13.77 -4.36
N LEU A 252 -9.95 14.85 -4.16
CA LEU A 252 -9.57 16.23 -4.42
C LEU A 252 -9.29 16.92 -3.08
N ASP A 253 -8.03 17.01 -2.69
CA ASP A 253 -7.64 17.51 -1.36
C ASP A 253 -8.10 18.96 -1.14
N GLY A 254 -8.67 19.24 0.03
CA GLY A 254 -9.14 20.57 0.43
C GLY A 254 -10.28 21.13 -0.44
N PHE A 255 -10.90 20.30 -1.29
CA PHE A 255 -12.01 20.75 -2.15
C PHE A 255 -13.28 20.97 -1.33
N ARG A 256 -13.50 22.23 -0.96
CA ARG A 256 -14.63 22.72 -0.17
C ARG A 256 -15.94 22.68 -0.97
N ALA A 257 -17.04 22.26 -0.34
CA ALA A 257 -18.31 22.00 -1.04
C ALA A 257 -18.87 23.21 -1.84
N ASP A 258 -18.75 24.44 -1.35
CA ASP A 258 -19.22 25.66 -2.04
C ASP A 258 -18.44 25.96 -3.33
N PHE A 259 -17.27 25.37 -3.56
CA PHE A 259 -16.50 25.60 -4.78
C PHE A 259 -17.28 25.20 -6.04
N LEU A 260 -18.22 24.25 -5.91
CA LEU A 260 -19.18 23.84 -6.95
C LEU A 260 -20.04 25.00 -7.48
N ASN A 261 -20.34 25.99 -6.64
CA ASN A 261 -21.24 27.10 -6.97
C ASN A 261 -20.57 28.19 -7.81
N ARG A 262 -19.22 28.25 -7.81
CA ARG A 262 -18.41 29.37 -8.33
C ARG A 262 -18.37 29.51 -9.85
N GLY A 263 -19.07 28.63 -10.58
CA GLY A 263 -19.02 28.57 -12.05
C GLY A 263 -17.68 28.10 -12.62
N LEU A 264 -16.85 27.44 -11.81
CA LEU A 264 -15.49 27.00 -12.18
C LEU A 264 -15.39 25.51 -12.50
N THR A 265 -16.40 24.72 -12.14
CA THR A 265 -16.38 23.25 -12.26
C THR A 265 -17.52 22.70 -13.12
N PRO A 266 -17.54 23.00 -14.44
CA PRO A 266 -18.58 22.52 -15.33
C PRO A 266 -18.66 20.99 -15.42
N ARG A 267 -17.53 20.26 -15.36
CA ARG A 267 -17.55 18.79 -15.42
C ARG A 267 -18.00 18.14 -14.13
N LEU A 268 -17.57 18.63 -12.97
CA LEU A 268 -18.02 18.10 -11.68
C LEU A 268 -19.51 18.40 -11.46
N ASN A 269 -20.01 19.57 -11.90
CA ASN A 269 -21.44 19.86 -11.90
C ASN A 269 -22.24 18.99 -12.88
N ALA A 270 -21.69 18.68 -14.08
CA ALA A 270 -22.29 17.69 -14.97
C ALA A 270 -22.32 16.29 -14.33
N PHE A 271 -21.25 15.89 -13.66
CA PHE A 271 -21.16 14.60 -12.96
C PHE A 271 -22.19 14.45 -11.84
N ILE A 272 -22.47 15.52 -11.08
CA ILE A 272 -23.58 15.60 -10.12
C ILE A 272 -24.93 15.41 -10.83
N ALA A 273 -25.17 16.13 -11.93
CA ALA A 273 -26.41 16.03 -12.71
C ALA A 273 -26.60 14.65 -13.38
N GLU A 274 -25.53 13.89 -13.58
CA GLU A 274 -25.54 12.54 -14.16
C GLU A 274 -25.57 11.40 -13.11
N GLY A 275 -25.32 11.72 -11.82
CA GLY A 275 -25.01 10.74 -10.78
C GLY A 275 -25.89 10.85 -9.53
N VAL A 276 -25.30 10.46 -8.39
CA VAL A 276 -25.88 10.54 -7.04
C VAL A 276 -24.90 11.21 -6.08
N SER A 277 -25.39 12.16 -5.28
CA SER A 277 -24.58 12.93 -4.30
C SER A 277 -25.42 13.48 -3.14
N PRO A 278 -24.84 13.67 -1.94
CA PRO A 278 -25.41 14.59 -0.96
C PRO A 278 -25.22 16.04 -1.41
N ALA A 279 -25.81 17.00 -0.69
CA ALA A 279 -25.41 18.40 -0.85
C ALA A 279 -23.94 18.62 -0.47
N TYR A 280 -23.45 17.91 0.55
CA TYR A 280 -22.07 17.90 1.02
C TYR A 280 -21.80 16.63 1.84
N MET A 281 -20.53 16.29 2.01
CA MET A 281 -20.06 15.26 2.95
C MET A 281 -19.44 15.94 4.17
N LEU A 282 -19.62 15.37 5.35
CA LEU A 282 -18.94 15.80 6.57
C LEU A 282 -17.60 15.04 6.70
N PRO A 283 -16.47 15.72 6.94
CA PRO A 283 -15.25 15.05 7.35
C PRO A 283 -15.41 14.44 8.76
N SER A 284 -14.40 13.70 9.20
CA SER A 284 -14.20 13.33 10.60
C SER A 284 -13.34 14.39 11.30
N PHE A 285 -13.46 14.48 12.63
CA PHE A 285 -12.66 15.42 13.42
C PHE A 285 -11.33 14.77 13.86
N PRO A 286 -10.18 15.50 13.79
CA PRO A 286 -10.00 16.80 13.16
C PRO A 286 -10.05 16.72 11.62
N SER A 287 -10.53 17.79 10.99
CA SER A 287 -10.70 17.88 9.52
C SER A 287 -9.37 18.12 8.77
N VAL A 288 -8.39 17.25 9.01
CA VAL A 288 -7.04 17.27 8.40
C VAL A 288 -6.75 16.03 7.56
N THR A 289 -5.80 16.17 6.64
CA THR A 289 -5.58 15.29 5.48
C THR A 289 -5.40 13.81 5.81
N PHE A 290 -4.39 13.46 6.61
CA PHE A 290 -4.03 12.05 6.85
C PHE A 290 -5.12 11.28 7.61
N PRO A 291 -5.69 11.81 8.72
CA PRO A 291 -6.84 11.21 9.37
C PRO A 291 -8.02 10.98 8.41
N ASN A 292 -8.42 11.99 7.62
CA ASN A 292 -9.62 11.88 6.78
C ASN A 292 -9.44 10.98 5.56
N HIS A 293 -8.27 11.00 4.90
CA HIS A 293 -7.97 10.05 3.83
C HIS A 293 -7.89 8.61 4.33
N HIS A 294 -7.45 8.38 5.58
CA HIS A 294 -7.43 7.04 6.19
C HIS A 294 -8.82 6.62 6.71
N THR A 295 -9.63 7.56 7.21
CA THR A 295 -11.06 7.35 7.50
C THR A 295 -11.81 6.91 6.23
N ILE A 296 -11.67 7.63 5.11
CA ILE A 296 -12.28 7.25 3.82
C ILE A 296 -11.84 5.84 3.39
N ALA A 297 -10.56 5.51 3.62
CA ALA A 297 -10.00 4.20 3.27
C ALA A 297 -10.45 3.05 4.19
N THR A 298 -10.83 3.30 5.45
CA THR A 298 -11.08 2.25 6.46
C THR A 298 -12.51 2.22 7.03
N GLY A 299 -13.26 3.31 6.86
CA GLY A 299 -14.57 3.56 7.49
C GLY A 299 -14.49 3.78 9.00
N LEU A 300 -13.31 3.99 9.56
CA LEU A 300 -13.08 4.16 11.00
C LEU A 300 -12.87 5.63 11.37
N TYR A 301 -13.26 6.02 12.58
CA TYR A 301 -12.87 7.32 13.14
C TYR A 301 -11.36 7.39 13.46
N PRO A 302 -10.77 8.60 13.51
CA PRO A 302 -9.36 8.80 13.88
C PRO A 302 -8.92 8.15 15.19
N GLU A 303 -9.78 8.14 16.22
CA GLU A 303 -9.49 7.43 17.47
C GLU A 303 -9.39 5.90 17.29
N SER A 304 -10.11 5.32 16.32
CA SER A 304 -10.14 3.87 16.07
C SER A 304 -9.01 3.40 15.15
N HIS A 305 -8.70 4.13 14.08
CA HIS A 305 -7.58 3.78 13.19
C HIS A 305 -6.22 4.34 13.66
N GLY A 306 -6.20 5.18 14.71
CA GLY A 306 -4.99 5.62 15.39
C GLY A 306 -4.15 6.67 14.67
N VAL A 307 -4.63 7.23 13.55
CA VAL A 307 -3.99 8.36 12.87
C VAL A 307 -4.79 9.59 13.24
N VAL A 308 -4.44 10.19 14.37
CA VAL A 308 -5.27 11.21 15.07
C VAL A 308 -4.96 12.64 14.66
N GLY A 309 -3.92 12.84 13.85
CA GLY A 309 -3.51 14.13 13.30
C GLY A 309 -2.35 13.94 12.32
N ASN A 310 -1.94 15.03 11.65
CA ASN A 310 -0.72 15.03 10.83
C ASN A 310 0.56 15.01 11.69
N THR A 311 0.44 15.35 12.99
CA THR A 311 1.48 15.32 14.02
C THR A 311 0.90 14.82 15.34
N PHE A 312 1.56 13.89 16.05
CA PHE A 312 1.19 13.46 17.41
C PHE A 312 2.29 12.63 18.08
N TRP A 313 2.34 12.68 19.42
CA TRP A 313 3.14 11.77 20.24
C TRP A 313 2.41 10.47 20.58
N ASP A 314 3.07 9.33 20.37
CA ASP A 314 2.58 8.02 20.82
C ASP A 314 3.27 7.62 22.13
N VAL A 315 2.44 7.48 23.19
CA VAL A 315 2.87 7.21 24.56
C VAL A 315 3.42 5.78 24.73
N GLU A 316 2.96 4.80 23.94
CA GLU A 316 3.45 3.42 24.03
C GLU A 316 4.76 3.25 23.26
N LEU A 317 4.84 3.84 22.06
CA LEU A 317 6.03 3.78 21.21
C LEU A 317 7.16 4.71 21.69
N GLN A 318 6.83 5.76 22.46
CA GLN A 318 7.75 6.84 22.83
C GLN A 318 8.40 7.48 21.59
N GLU A 319 7.58 7.71 20.56
CA GLU A 319 7.98 8.27 19.28
C GLU A 319 6.94 9.29 18.79
N GLU A 320 7.41 10.30 18.05
CA GLU A 320 6.58 11.30 17.40
C GLU A 320 6.25 10.87 15.97
N PHE A 321 4.95 10.85 15.64
CA PHE A 321 4.48 10.81 14.26
C PHE A 321 4.53 12.22 13.67
N PHE A 322 5.15 12.35 12.51
CA PHE A 322 5.14 13.58 11.70
C PHE A 322 5.00 13.16 10.23
N TYR A 323 3.90 13.55 9.57
CA TYR A 323 3.49 12.97 8.29
C TYR A 323 4.53 13.02 7.15
N THR A 324 5.46 14.00 7.13
CA THR A 324 6.54 14.08 6.13
C THR A 324 7.83 13.37 6.53
N ASN A 325 7.90 12.79 7.72
CA ASN A 325 9.05 11.99 8.15
C ASN A 325 9.05 10.66 7.35
N PRO A 326 10.18 10.20 6.79
CA PRO A 326 10.25 8.89 6.15
C PRO A 326 9.74 7.72 7.00
N ASN A 327 9.80 7.84 8.34
CA ASN A 327 9.28 6.83 9.27
C ASN A 327 7.74 6.88 9.47
N ALA A 328 7.04 7.86 8.91
CA ALA A 328 5.58 7.96 8.97
C ALA A 328 4.89 6.79 8.25
N MET A 329 5.51 6.23 7.22
CA MET A 329 5.02 5.04 6.49
C MET A 329 5.43 3.72 7.17
N ASN A 330 5.75 3.73 8.46
CA ASN A 330 5.89 2.50 9.23
C ASN A 330 4.49 1.98 9.64
N PRO A 331 4.12 0.72 9.38
CA PRO A 331 2.79 0.18 9.67
C PRO A 331 2.36 0.31 11.14
N LYS A 332 3.28 0.50 12.11
CA LYS A 332 2.96 0.73 13.52
C LYS A 332 2.04 1.94 13.78
N TRP A 333 2.02 2.91 12.86
CA TRP A 333 1.18 4.09 12.98
C TRP A 333 -0.25 3.86 12.46
N TRP A 334 -0.47 2.87 11.59
CA TRP A 334 -1.66 2.74 10.77
C TRP A 334 -2.52 1.55 11.22
N GLY A 335 -3.54 1.84 12.02
CA GLY A 335 -4.57 0.87 12.39
C GLY A 335 -5.68 0.76 11.33
N GLY A 336 -6.60 -0.18 11.54
CA GLY A 336 -7.69 -0.46 10.62
C GLY A 336 -7.28 -1.27 9.38
N GLU A 337 -8.28 -1.73 8.63
CA GLU A 337 -8.07 -2.42 7.35
C GLU A 337 -8.52 -1.51 6.20
N PRO A 338 -7.60 -0.93 5.42
CA PRO A 338 -7.96 -0.04 4.33
C PRO A 338 -8.49 -0.81 3.12
N ILE A 339 -9.30 -0.15 2.30
CA ILE A 339 -10.04 -0.72 1.17
C ILE A 339 -9.19 -1.51 0.18
N TRP A 340 -7.92 -1.14 -0.03
CA TRP A 340 -6.99 -1.92 -0.85
C TRP A 340 -6.58 -3.24 -0.20
N VAL A 341 -6.34 -3.27 1.11
CA VAL A 341 -6.10 -4.52 1.86
C VAL A 341 -7.35 -5.39 1.83
N THR A 342 -8.54 -4.81 2.02
CA THR A 342 -9.83 -5.53 1.93
C THR A 342 -10.08 -6.12 0.53
N ALA A 343 -9.68 -5.41 -0.53
CA ALA A 343 -9.76 -5.89 -1.90
C ALA A 343 -8.79 -7.07 -2.14
N GLU A 344 -7.49 -6.90 -1.87
CA GLU A 344 -6.48 -7.93 -2.13
C GLU A 344 -6.74 -9.20 -1.29
N ASN A 345 -7.16 -9.05 -0.03
CA ASN A 345 -7.56 -10.16 0.86
C ASN A 345 -8.74 -10.99 0.31
N GLN A 346 -9.55 -10.42 -0.59
CA GLN A 346 -10.70 -11.06 -1.22
C GLN A 346 -10.45 -11.40 -2.70
N GLY A 347 -9.21 -11.29 -3.17
CA GLY A 347 -8.80 -11.63 -4.54
C GLY A 347 -9.10 -10.54 -5.58
N ILE A 348 -9.38 -9.31 -5.14
CA ILE A 348 -9.63 -8.14 -5.99
C ILE A 348 -8.36 -7.27 -6.04
N ARG A 349 -7.75 -7.15 -7.22
CA ARG A 349 -6.53 -6.34 -7.40
C ARG A 349 -6.81 -4.84 -7.30
N SER A 350 -5.87 -4.10 -6.72
CA SER A 350 -5.95 -2.67 -6.42
C SER A 350 -4.75 -1.87 -6.98
N ALA A 351 -5.01 -0.68 -7.49
CA ALA A 351 -3.97 0.27 -7.92
C ALA A 351 -4.14 1.59 -7.17
N ILE A 352 -3.11 1.99 -6.43
CA ILE A 352 -3.18 3.14 -5.52
C ILE A 352 -2.12 4.17 -5.93
N HIS A 353 -2.58 5.29 -6.47
CA HIS A 353 -1.76 6.39 -6.96
C HIS A 353 -1.73 7.52 -5.92
N MET A 354 -0.63 7.58 -5.15
CA MET A 354 -0.32 8.63 -4.18
C MET A 354 -1.28 8.80 -2.98
N TRP A 355 -2.17 7.84 -2.68
CA TRP A 355 -3.12 7.99 -1.57
C TRP A 355 -2.41 8.02 -0.20
N PRO A 356 -2.73 8.95 0.72
CA PRO A 356 -2.12 9.00 2.05
C PRO A 356 -2.24 7.68 2.82
N GLY A 357 -1.11 7.14 3.29
CA GLY A 357 -1.04 5.85 4.00
C GLY A 357 -0.95 4.60 3.11
N SER A 358 -1.05 4.73 1.79
CA SER A 358 -0.89 3.56 0.89
C SER A 358 0.51 2.94 0.95
N GLU A 359 1.54 3.76 1.12
CA GLU A 359 2.96 3.34 1.24
C GLU A 359 3.30 2.71 2.60
N ALA A 360 2.32 2.55 3.51
CA ALA A 360 2.57 2.13 4.89
C ALA A 360 2.60 0.60 5.14
N HIS A 361 2.53 -0.22 4.08
CA HIS A 361 2.62 -1.70 4.15
C HIS A 361 1.65 -2.34 5.18
N ILE A 362 0.43 -1.80 5.23
CA ILE A 362 -0.56 -2.06 6.28
C ILE A 362 -0.96 -3.54 6.28
N MET A 363 -0.97 -4.15 7.47
CA MET A 363 -1.24 -5.59 7.68
C MET A 363 -0.32 -6.56 6.89
N GLY A 364 0.76 -6.07 6.27
CA GLY A 364 1.65 -6.86 5.41
C GLY A 364 1.03 -7.27 4.08
N VAL A 365 0.03 -6.52 3.60
CA VAL A 365 -0.66 -6.74 2.32
C VAL A 365 -0.40 -5.54 1.41
N GLU A 366 0.24 -5.80 0.26
CA GLU A 366 0.58 -4.76 -0.72
C GLU A 366 -0.53 -4.62 -1.77
N PRO A 367 -0.87 -3.39 -2.18
CA PRO A 367 -1.63 -3.18 -3.41
C PRO A 367 -0.93 -3.80 -4.62
N ALA A 368 -1.71 -4.33 -5.55
CA ALA A 368 -1.22 -4.83 -6.83
C ALA A 368 -0.38 -3.81 -7.63
N PHE A 369 -0.71 -2.52 -7.53
CA PHE A 369 0.11 -1.43 -8.02
C PHE A 369 0.10 -0.27 -7.00
N ILE A 370 1.27 0.32 -6.76
CA ILE A 370 1.42 1.47 -5.86
C ILE A 370 2.41 2.48 -6.46
N ASP A 371 2.01 3.75 -6.49
CA ASP A 371 2.87 4.86 -6.88
C ASP A 371 3.15 5.77 -5.67
N SER A 372 4.43 5.99 -5.37
CA SER A 372 4.86 6.86 -4.26
C SER A 372 4.44 8.32 -4.44
N TYR A 373 4.22 9.01 -3.33
CA TYR A 373 3.78 10.41 -3.33
C TYR A 373 4.73 11.35 -4.09
N ASN A 374 4.21 12.01 -5.14
CA ASN A 374 4.87 13.08 -5.87
C ASN A 374 3.96 14.32 -5.99
N GLY A 375 4.01 15.22 -5.01
CA GLY A 375 3.25 16.48 -5.02
C GLY A 375 3.55 17.45 -6.17
N LYS A 376 4.52 17.16 -7.04
CA LYS A 376 4.85 17.95 -8.24
C LYS A 376 4.35 17.34 -9.55
N GLU A 377 3.59 16.25 -9.49
CA GLU A 377 3.07 15.60 -10.68
C GLU A 377 2.01 16.47 -11.40
N PRO A 378 2.17 16.76 -12.70
CA PRO A 378 1.16 17.48 -13.48
C PRO A 378 -0.19 16.75 -13.53
N LEU A 379 -1.29 17.50 -13.42
CA LEU A 379 -2.66 16.97 -13.48
C LEU A 379 -2.93 16.04 -14.68
N PRO A 380 -2.45 16.31 -15.93
CA PRO A 380 -2.67 15.39 -17.05
C PRO A 380 -2.02 14.02 -16.89
N ASN A 381 -0.85 13.94 -16.21
CA ASN A 381 -0.16 12.67 -16.00
C ASN A 381 -0.98 11.74 -15.10
N LYS A 382 -1.71 12.29 -14.14
CA LYS A 382 -2.65 11.54 -13.28
C LYS A 382 -3.78 10.90 -14.09
N VAL A 383 -4.30 11.62 -15.09
CA VAL A 383 -5.30 11.09 -16.04
C VAL A 383 -4.71 9.92 -16.84
N THR A 384 -3.53 10.10 -17.43
CA THR A 384 -2.80 9.04 -18.14
C THR A 384 -2.59 7.83 -17.22
N ARG A 385 -2.17 8.05 -15.97
CA ARG A 385 -1.86 6.99 -15.01
C ARG A 385 -3.09 6.17 -14.59
N ILE A 386 -4.26 6.81 -14.44
CA ILE A 386 -5.53 6.10 -14.24
C ILE A 386 -5.82 5.17 -15.42
N PHE A 387 -5.59 5.62 -16.66
CA PHE A 387 -5.78 4.79 -17.85
C PHE A 387 -4.68 3.72 -18.04
N ASP A 388 -3.43 3.98 -17.67
CA ASP A 388 -2.38 2.94 -17.64
C ASP A 388 -2.77 1.75 -16.76
N PHE A 389 -3.53 1.98 -15.69
CA PHE A 389 -4.09 0.92 -14.86
C PHE A 389 -5.32 0.28 -15.51
N LEU A 390 -6.24 1.09 -16.07
CA LEU A 390 -7.49 0.62 -16.64
C LEU A 390 -7.31 -0.15 -17.96
N ASP A 391 -6.26 0.13 -18.73
CA ASP A 391 -5.95 -0.50 -20.02
C ASP A 391 -5.08 -1.76 -19.89
N LYS A 392 -4.72 -2.16 -18.66
CA LYS A 392 -4.04 -3.45 -18.38
C LYS A 392 -4.84 -4.66 -18.89
N PRO A 393 -4.18 -5.80 -19.16
CA PRO A 393 -4.88 -7.01 -19.61
C PRO A 393 -5.88 -7.52 -18.57
N GLY A 394 -7.10 -7.87 -19.01
CA GLY A 394 -8.11 -8.48 -18.14
C GLY A 394 -7.97 -10.01 -18.07
N GLN A 395 -8.92 -10.68 -17.41
CA GLN A 395 -8.92 -12.15 -17.27
C GLN A 395 -9.16 -12.90 -18.60
N GLU A 396 -9.59 -12.19 -19.63
CA GLU A 396 -9.67 -12.67 -21.01
C GLU A 396 -8.30 -13.00 -21.62
N ASP A 397 -7.23 -12.32 -21.16
CA ASP A 397 -5.87 -12.60 -21.61
C ASP A 397 -5.26 -13.76 -20.81
N LYS A 398 -5.16 -14.91 -21.48
CA LYS A 398 -4.60 -16.14 -20.91
C LYS A 398 -3.06 -16.15 -20.85
N LEU A 399 -2.40 -15.17 -21.46
CA LEU A 399 -0.94 -15.04 -21.50
C LEU A 399 -0.43 -13.97 -20.52
N ALA A 400 -1.30 -13.07 -20.07
CA ALA A 400 -0.97 -12.07 -19.06
C ALA A 400 -0.59 -12.73 -17.72
N GLU A 401 0.52 -12.28 -17.13
CA GLU A 401 0.86 -12.67 -15.77
C GLU A 401 -0.13 -12.05 -14.77
N VAL A 402 -0.46 -12.78 -13.71
CA VAL A 402 -1.40 -12.30 -12.66
C VAL A 402 -0.93 -10.99 -12.02
N VAL A 403 0.39 -10.74 -12.01
CA VAL A 403 0.99 -9.49 -11.51
C VAL A 403 0.72 -8.27 -12.41
N ASP A 404 0.36 -8.47 -13.68
CA ASP A 404 0.07 -7.40 -14.64
C ASP A 404 -1.43 -7.23 -14.95
N MET A 405 -2.28 -8.14 -14.48
CA MET A 405 -3.74 -8.10 -14.69
C MET A 405 -4.39 -6.80 -14.18
N ARG A 406 -5.44 -6.36 -14.88
CA ARG A 406 -6.20 -5.13 -14.59
C ARG A 406 -6.71 -5.06 -13.15
N PRO A 407 -6.43 -3.98 -12.40
CA PRO A 407 -7.02 -3.74 -11.09
C PRO A 407 -8.51 -3.41 -11.22
N GLN A 408 -9.28 -3.73 -10.19
CA GLN A 408 -10.69 -3.41 -10.07
C GLN A 408 -10.92 -2.18 -9.17
N LEU A 409 -10.07 -1.98 -8.15
CA LEU A 409 -10.01 -0.74 -7.40
C LEU A 409 -8.88 0.13 -7.98
N ILE A 410 -9.18 1.35 -8.39
CA ILE A 410 -8.18 2.36 -8.73
C ILE A 410 -8.42 3.57 -7.84
N ALA A 411 -7.48 3.93 -6.96
CA ALA A 411 -7.58 5.11 -6.12
C ALA A 411 -6.50 6.14 -6.53
N ALA A 412 -6.89 7.39 -6.73
CA ALA A 412 -6.00 8.48 -7.15
C ALA A 412 -6.19 9.73 -6.29
N TYR A 413 -5.08 10.36 -5.93
CA TYR A 413 -5.04 11.54 -5.07
C TYR A 413 -4.53 12.79 -5.80
N VAL A 414 -5.22 13.92 -5.58
CA VAL A 414 -4.99 15.21 -6.24
C VAL A 414 -4.82 16.31 -5.17
N PRO A 415 -3.57 16.66 -4.79
CA PRO A 415 -3.26 17.58 -3.66
C PRO A 415 -3.42 19.08 -4.00
N ASN A 416 -3.81 19.42 -5.23
CA ASN A 416 -3.55 20.74 -5.80
C ASN A 416 -4.39 21.86 -5.16
N VAL A 417 -5.67 21.61 -4.86
CA VAL A 417 -6.59 22.63 -4.34
C VAL A 417 -6.25 22.98 -2.89
N ASP A 418 -5.92 22.00 -2.05
CA ASP A 418 -5.36 22.24 -0.71
C ASP A 418 -4.05 23.05 -0.75
N SER A 419 -3.07 22.59 -1.53
CA SER A 419 -1.75 23.23 -1.65
C SER A 419 -1.86 24.72 -2.01
N ASP A 420 -2.64 25.06 -3.02
CA ASP A 420 -2.87 26.47 -3.40
C ASP A 420 -3.81 27.20 -2.44
N GLY A 421 -4.74 26.49 -1.80
CA GLY A 421 -5.61 27.00 -0.74
C GLY A 421 -4.83 27.45 0.48
N HIS A 422 -3.82 26.70 0.90
CA HIS A 422 -2.84 27.12 1.90
C HIS A 422 -1.98 28.30 1.43
N LYS A 423 -1.46 28.25 0.18
CA LYS A 423 -0.54 29.27 -0.34
C LYS A 423 -1.20 30.64 -0.50
N PHE A 424 -2.38 30.70 -1.12
CA PHE A 424 -3.05 31.94 -1.53
C PHE A 424 -4.35 32.24 -0.77
N GLY A 425 -5.02 31.21 -0.24
CA GLY A 425 -6.30 31.30 0.46
C GLY A 425 -7.47 30.76 -0.40
N PRO A 426 -8.53 30.20 0.21
CA PRO A 426 -9.61 29.54 -0.53
C PRO A 426 -10.46 30.48 -1.40
N ASN A 427 -10.31 31.80 -1.24
CA ASN A 427 -11.07 32.82 -1.97
C ASN A 427 -10.17 33.71 -2.85
N SER A 428 -8.94 33.27 -3.15
CA SER A 428 -7.99 34.05 -3.95
C SER A 428 -8.33 34.06 -5.45
N THR A 429 -7.58 34.79 -6.26
CA THR A 429 -7.69 34.75 -7.72
C THR A 429 -7.02 33.51 -8.31
N GLU A 430 -5.94 33.05 -7.70
CA GLU A 430 -5.07 31.95 -8.14
C GLU A 430 -5.80 30.61 -8.00
N ILE A 431 -6.48 30.37 -6.87
CA ILE A 431 -7.23 29.13 -6.61
C ILE A 431 -8.29 28.85 -7.69
N ARG A 432 -8.77 29.90 -8.38
CA ARG A 432 -9.74 29.75 -9.49
C ARG A 432 -9.17 28.96 -10.65
N ALA A 433 -7.88 29.18 -10.97
CA ALA A 433 -7.18 28.43 -12.01
C ALA A 433 -6.93 26.98 -11.58
N THR A 434 -6.58 26.76 -10.31
CA THR A 434 -6.37 25.43 -9.73
C THR A 434 -7.65 24.60 -9.75
N ILE A 435 -8.78 25.17 -9.33
CA ILE A 435 -10.11 24.53 -9.37
C ILE A 435 -10.49 24.18 -10.81
N ALA A 436 -10.32 25.10 -11.77
CA ALA A 436 -10.61 24.84 -13.17
C ALA A 436 -9.68 23.77 -13.78
N GLY A 437 -8.41 23.73 -13.39
CA GLY A 437 -7.46 22.69 -13.79
C GLY A 437 -7.82 21.30 -13.27
N VAL A 438 -8.34 21.22 -12.03
CA VAL A 438 -8.84 19.96 -11.45
C VAL A 438 -10.15 19.51 -12.10
N ASP A 439 -11.06 20.43 -12.47
CA ASP A 439 -12.23 20.09 -13.28
C ASP A 439 -11.84 19.58 -14.68
N ALA A 440 -10.78 20.13 -15.29
CA ALA A 440 -10.21 19.65 -16.54
C ALA A 440 -9.52 18.27 -16.42
N LEU A 441 -8.94 17.93 -15.26
CA LEU A 441 -8.50 16.56 -14.96
C LEU A 441 -9.69 15.59 -15.00
N LEU A 442 -10.80 15.95 -14.35
CA LEU A 442 -12.02 15.14 -14.39
C LEU A 442 -12.60 15.04 -15.82
N ASP A 443 -12.57 16.12 -16.60
CA ASP A 443 -12.94 16.10 -18.03
C ASP A 443 -12.17 15.03 -18.80
N GLY A 444 -10.84 14.97 -18.61
CA GLY A 444 -9.97 13.97 -19.22
C GLY A 444 -10.32 12.54 -18.82
N VAL A 445 -10.65 12.31 -17.54
CA VAL A 445 -11.11 11.00 -17.05
C VAL A 445 -12.45 10.62 -17.68
N PHE A 446 -13.44 11.52 -17.74
CA PHE A 446 -14.75 11.17 -18.33
C PHE A 446 -14.67 10.97 -19.85
N LYS A 447 -13.91 11.79 -20.57
CA LYS A 447 -13.67 11.62 -22.01
C LYS A 447 -12.96 10.30 -22.31
N GLY A 448 -11.88 9.98 -21.59
CA GLY A 448 -11.14 8.73 -21.80
C GLY A 448 -11.95 7.48 -21.43
N LEU A 449 -12.91 7.57 -20.50
CA LEU A 449 -13.88 6.51 -20.22
C LEU A 449 -14.93 6.38 -21.35
N GLU A 450 -15.39 7.49 -21.94
CA GLU A 450 -16.31 7.49 -23.08
C GLU A 450 -15.67 6.89 -24.33
N GLU A 451 -14.44 7.32 -24.67
CA GLU A 451 -13.62 6.77 -25.76
C GLU A 451 -13.41 5.25 -25.66
N ARG A 452 -13.42 4.70 -24.44
CA ARG A 452 -13.25 3.27 -24.15
C ARG A 452 -14.57 2.50 -23.99
N ASN A 453 -15.73 3.14 -24.19
CA ASN A 453 -17.06 2.59 -23.91
C ASN A 453 -17.25 2.10 -22.45
N LEU A 454 -16.62 2.76 -21.47
CA LEU A 454 -16.61 2.36 -20.06
C LEU A 454 -17.62 3.09 -19.16
N THR A 455 -18.33 4.10 -19.69
CA THR A 455 -19.29 4.94 -18.94
C THR A 455 -20.48 4.20 -18.33
N GLN A 456 -20.74 2.94 -18.73
CA GLN A 456 -21.80 2.07 -18.20
C GLN A 456 -21.23 0.81 -17.50
N ILE A 457 -19.92 0.76 -17.28
CA ILE A 457 -19.17 -0.42 -16.82
C ILE A 457 -18.36 -0.09 -15.57
N VAL A 458 -17.71 1.08 -15.55
CA VAL A 458 -16.88 1.55 -14.44
C VAL A 458 -17.71 2.44 -13.53
N ASN A 459 -17.57 2.24 -12.22
CA ASN A 459 -18.03 3.19 -11.21
C ASN A 459 -16.96 4.27 -11.04
N VAL A 460 -17.38 5.53 -10.98
CA VAL A 460 -16.53 6.66 -10.56
C VAL A 460 -17.09 7.23 -9.26
N VAL A 461 -16.21 7.46 -8.29
CA VAL A 461 -16.51 8.09 -7.01
C VAL A 461 -15.51 9.23 -6.83
N VAL A 462 -15.99 10.47 -6.74
CA VAL A 462 -15.19 11.66 -6.47
C VAL A 462 -15.49 12.12 -5.05
N VAL A 463 -14.45 12.33 -4.25
CA VAL A 463 -14.54 12.80 -2.87
C VAL A 463 -13.58 13.97 -2.64
N SER A 464 -13.79 14.66 -1.52
CA SER A 464 -12.71 15.36 -0.81
C SER A 464 -12.67 14.91 0.64
N ASP A 465 -11.57 15.22 1.31
CA ASP A 465 -11.29 14.83 2.68
C ASP A 465 -11.64 15.92 3.69
N HIS A 466 -11.51 17.20 3.32
CA HIS A 466 -11.99 18.36 4.07
C HIS A 466 -12.20 19.61 3.18
N GLY A 467 -12.73 20.67 3.79
CA GLY A 467 -12.77 22.01 3.21
C GLY A 467 -11.54 22.87 3.56
N MET A 468 -11.71 24.20 3.55
CA MET A 468 -10.64 25.18 3.76
C MET A 468 -11.20 26.54 4.23
N ALA A 469 -10.56 27.20 5.20
CA ALA A 469 -10.99 28.49 5.77
C ALA A 469 -9.88 29.56 5.69
N THR A 470 -10.26 30.81 5.44
CA THR A 470 -9.30 31.94 5.32
C THR A 470 -8.77 32.40 6.67
N THR A 471 -7.44 32.49 6.77
CA THR A 471 -6.72 33.04 7.93
C THR A 471 -6.46 34.55 7.79
N ASP A 472 -6.22 35.21 8.92
CA ASP A 472 -5.85 36.62 8.95
C ASP A 472 -5.03 36.98 10.20
N THR A 473 -4.11 37.94 10.10
CA THR A 473 -3.26 38.42 11.22
C THR A 473 -4.06 39.02 12.39
N SER A 474 -5.29 39.50 12.13
CA SER A 474 -6.23 39.92 13.19
C SER A 474 -6.78 38.75 14.01
N ARG A 475 -6.82 37.52 13.45
CA ARG A 475 -7.38 36.31 14.05
C ARG A 475 -6.31 35.28 14.44
N LEU A 476 -5.21 35.77 14.99
CA LEU A 476 -4.14 34.92 15.56
C LEU A 476 -4.20 34.91 17.08
N ILE A 477 -3.90 33.75 17.65
CA ILE A 477 -3.81 33.52 19.09
C ILE A 477 -2.36 33.16 19.41
N GLN A 478 -1.72 33.97 20.26
CA GLN A 478 -0.34 33.76 20.71
C GLN A 478 -0.34 32.80 21.90
N LEU A 479 0.20 31.60 21.74
CA LEU A 479 0.14 30.56 22.77
C LEU A 479 0.83 31.00 24.08
N GLU A 480 2.00 31.62 23.96
CA GLU A 480 2.85 32.07 25.08
C GLU A 480 2.33 33.32 25.81
N ASP A 481 1.27 33.96 25.31
CA ASP A 481 0.57 35.01 26.06
C ASP A 481 -0.46 34.38 27.03
N ILE A 482 -0.97 33.18 26.71
CA ILE A 482 -2.02 32.50 27.46
C ILE A 482 -1.47 31.46 28.44
N ILE A 483 -0.43 30.70 28.08
CA ILE A 483 0.16 29.66 28.94
C ILE A 483 1.69 29.74 29.00
N ASP A 484 2.26 29.13 30.03
CA ASP A 484 3.70 28.89 30.10
C ASP A 484 4.04 27.62 29.31
N THR A 485 4.71 27.78 28.17
CA THR A 485 5.11 26.67 27.30
C THR A 485 6.26 25.85 27.87
N ASP A 486 7.01 26.33 28.87
CA ASP A 486 8.05 25.54 29.52
C ASP A 486 7.46 24.38 30.36
N LEU A 487 6.15 24.39 30.64
CA LEU A 487 5.42 23.28 31.26
C LEU A 487 5.07 22.15 30.27
N ILE A 488 5.17 22.39 28.96
CA ILE A 488 4.77 21.45 27.91
C ILE A 488 5.96 20.59 27.46
N GLU A 489 5.73 19.28 27.34
CA GLU A 489 6.71 18.30 26.85
C GLU A 489 6.55 18.07 25.34
N HIS A 490 5.30 17.88 24.89
CA HIS A 490 4.95 17.66 23.49
C HIS A 490 3.72 18.49 23.10
N MET A 491 3.67 18.90 21.83
CA MET A 491 2.51 19.52 21.20
C MET A 491 2.06 18.66 20.01
N ASP A 492 0.83 18.16 20.07
CA ASP A 492 0.20 17.37 19.03
C ASP A 492 -0.65 18.27 18.11
N GLY A 493 -0.81 17.89 16.85
CA GLY A 493 -1.68 18.60 15.89
C GLY A 493 -1.17 19.97 15.42
N TRP A 494 -1.87 20.46 14.40
CA TRP A 494 -1.92 21.86 13.94
C TRP A 494 -3.07 21.96 12.91
N PRO A 495 -3.87 23.05 12.86
CA PRO A 495 -3.78 24.29 13.63
C PRO A 495 -4.44 24.24 15.02
N LEU A 496 -5.12 23.15 15.37
CA LEU A 496 -5.49 22.80 16.74
C LEU A 496 -4.29 22.22 17.49
N TYR A 497 -4.15 22.55 18.77
CA TYR A 497 -2.99 22.15 19.60
C TYR A 497 -3.43 21.21 20.72
N GLY A 498 -2.93 19.98 20.67
CA GLY A 498 -2.96 19.03 21.78
C GLY A 498 -1.75 19.26 22.68
N LEU A 499 -1.98 19.50 23.97
CA LEU A 499 -0.94 19.88 24.93
C LEU A 499 -0.67 18.72 25.89
N ARG A 500 0.59 18.27 25.95
CA ARG A 500 1.07 17.23 26.88
C ARG A 500 2.01 17.86 27.91
N PRO A 501 1.58 18.06 29.17
CA PRO A 501 2.43 18.67 30.19
C PRO A 501 3.48 17.70 30.75
N LYS A 502 4.67 18.21 31.08
CA LYS A 502 5.79 17.45 31.67
C LYS A 502 5.42 16.78 32.99
N ASN A 503 4.64 17.46 33.83
CA ASN A 503 4.07 16.86 35.04
C ASN A 503 2.55 16.73 34.88
N PRO A 504 1.95 15.56 35.15
CA PRO A 504 0.50 15.39 35.14
C PRO A 504 -0.25 16.33 36.11
N ALA A 505 0.42 16.86 37.12
CA ALA A 505 -0.13 17.85 38.05
C ALA A 505 -0.44 19.21 37.40
N ASP A 506 0.28 19.57 36.32
CA ASP A 506 0.13 20.86 35.63
C ASP A 506 -1.08 20.88 34.68
N LEU A 507 -1.65 19.72 34.36
CA LEU A 507 -2.77 19.55 33.42
C LEU A 507 -4.02 20.35 33.81
N GLN A 508 -4.45 20.28 35.08
CA GLN A 508 -5.66 20.99 35.53
C GLN A 508 -5.42 22.51 35.63
N PRO A 509 -4.31 23.02 36.20
CA PRO A 509 -3.98 24.45 36.13
C PRO A 509 -3.90 25.01 34.70
N LEU A 510 -3.33 24.27 33.74
CA LEU A 510 -3.29 24.67 32.33
C LEU A 510 -4.69 24.75 31.72
N TYR A 511 -5.54 23.74 31.96
CA TYR A 511 -6.93 23.75 31.52
C TYR A 511 -7.70 24.93 32.13
N ASP A 512 -7.60 25.16 33.44
CA ASP A 512 -8.35 26.22 34.13
C ASP A 512 -7.97 27.61 33.59
N ARG A 513 -6.68 27.82 33.27
CA ARG A 513 -6.18 29.06 32.66
C ARG A 513 -6.66 29.26 31.22
N LEU A 514 -6.59 28.21 30.39
CA LEU A 514 -7.11 28.24 29.02
C LEU A 514 -8.63 28.42 28.99
N ALA A 515 -9.37 27.80 29.91
CA ALA A 515 -10.81 27.90 30.01
C ALA A 515 -11.26 29.30 30.43
N ALA A 516 -10.55 29.94 31.36
CA ALA A 516 -10.78 31.34 31.69
C ALA A 516 -10.56 32.25 30.45
N GLU A 517 -9.46 32.08 29.73
CA GLU A 517 -9.17 32.88 28.53
C GLU A 517 -10.17 32.63 27.39
N ALA A 518 -10.64 31.39 27.19
CA ALA A 518 -11.68 31.04 26.22
C ALA A 518 -13.06 31.65 26.55
N THR A 519 -13.31 32.09 27.79
CA THR A 519 -14.52 32.86 28.12
C THR A 519 -14.39 34.37 27.87
N MET A 520 -13.15 34.89 27.77
CA MET A 520 -12.88 36.30 27.50
C MET A 520 -12.59 36.57 26.02
N SER A 521 -12.00 35.60 25.33
CA SER A 521 -11.63 35.67 23.91
C SER A 521 -12.56 34.81 23.05
N GLU A 522 -13.00 35.34 21.91
CA GLU A 522 -13.89 34.58 21.03
C GLU A 522 -13.17 33.54 20.15
N GLY A 523 -11.83 33.46 20.21
CA GLY A 523 -11.01 32.81 19.17
C GLY A 523 -10.83 31.29 19.27
N PHE A 524 -11.06 30.66 20.43
CA PHE A 524 -10.83 29.23 20.61
C PHE A 524 -11.75 28.61 21.67
N GLU A 525 -11.73 27.29 21.73
CA GLU A 525 -12.41 26.45 22.71
C GLU A 525 -11.38 25.48 23.31
N VAL A 526 -11.62 25.01 24.55
CA VAL A 526 -10.68 24.13 25.26
C VAL A 526 -11.38 22.90 25.84
N TYR A 527 -10.76 21.75 25.68
CA TYR A 527 -11.31 20.45 26.09
C TYR A 527 -10.25 19.57 26.74
N LEU A 528 -10.66 18.85 27.78
CA LEU A 528 -9.94 17.70 28.32
C LEU A 528 -10.50 16.43 27.67
N ARG A 529 -9.61 15.65 27.04
CA ARG A 529 -9.90 14.41 26.32
C ARG A 529 -10.85 13.49 27.11
N ASP A 530 -10.51 13.29 28.38
CA ASP A 530 -11.17 12.31 29.27
C ASP A 530 -12.35 12.90 30.08
N LYS A 531 -12.74 14.17 29.87
CA LYS A 531 -13.79 14.82 30.67
C LYS A 531 -14.91 15.50 29.88
N ASN A 532 -14.58 16.29 28.85
CA ASN A 532 -15.56 17.15 28.18
C ASN A 532 -15.34 17.32 26.67
N MET A 533 -14.46 16.52 26.05
CA MET A 533 -14.39 16.42 24.59
C MET A 533 -15.78 16.08 24.01
N PRO A 534 -16.29 16.81 23.00
CA PRO A 534 -17.60 16.53 22.41
C PRO A 534 -17.70 15.11 21.83
N GLU A 535 -18.70 14.34 22.25
CA GLU A 535 -18.89 12.94 21.80
C GLU A 535 -18.98 12.82 20.28
N ARG A 536 -19.62 13.80 19.61
CA ARG A 536 -19.75 13.90 18.14
C ARG A 536 -18.42 13.98 17.38
N TYR A 537 -17.31 14.29 18.04
CA TYR A 537 -15.99 14.31 17.42
C TYR A 537 -15.37 12.90 17.30
N HIS A 538 -15.80 11.92 18.10
CA HIS A 538 -15.17 10.60 18.19
C HIS A 538 -13.63 10.71 18.30
N PHE A 539 -13.20 11.54 19.27
CA PHE A 539 -11.82 11.99 19.42
C PHE A 539 -11.37 11.97 20.89
N SER A 540 -11.59 10.86 21.58
CA SER A 540 -11.15 10.66 22.97
C SER A 540 -10.58 9.26 23.25
N ASN A 541 -11.02 8.22 22.54
CA ASN A 541 -10.71 6.82 22.84
C ASN A 541 -9.35 6.35 22.28
N ASN A 542 -8.29 7.18 22.35
CA ASN A 542 -6.94 6.80 21.92
C ASN A 542 -5.84 7.58 22.67
N GLU A 543 -4.80 6.90 23.16
CA GLU A 543 -3.71 7.54 23.92
C GLU A 543 -2.79 8.46 23.08
N ARG A 544 -2.83 8.32 21.75
CA ARG A 544 -2.21 9.26 20.79
C ARG A 544 -2.88 10.63 20.79
N ILE A 545 -4.09 10.76 21.34
CA ILE A 545 -4.78 12.03 21.53
C ILE A 545 -4.27 12.65 22.84
N ALA A 546 -3.76 13.89 22.77
CA ALA A 546 -3.31 14.64 23.94
C ALA A 546 -4.42 14.80 25.00
N PRO A 547 -4.08 14.89 26.30
CA PRO A 547 -5.08 14.97 27.38
C PRO A 547 -5.81 16.32 27.41
N LEU A 548 -5.22 17.38 26.86
CA LEU A 548 -5.74 18.75 26.81
C LEU A 548 -5.65 19.26 25.37
N TRP A 549 -6.73 19.84 24.84
CA TRP A 549 -6.80 20.38 23.48
C TRP A 549 -7.28 21.82 23.48
N MET A 550 -6.59 22.64 22.71
CA MET A 550 -6.95 24.01 22.37
C MET A 550 -7.37 24.01 20.88
N ILE A 551 -8.67 24.17 20.63
CA ILE A 551 -9.27 24.11 19.29
C ILE A 551 -9.62 25.54 18.87
N PRO A 552 -8.92 26.14 17.87
CA PRO A 552 -9.30 27.45 17.37
C PRO A 552 -10.67 27.38 16.68
N LYS A 553 -11.46 28.44 16.79
CA LYS A 553 -12.68 28.57 15.97
C LYS A 553 -12.30 28.81 14.52
N THR A 554 -13.17 28.43 13.59
CA THR A 554 -12.85 28.42 12.16
C THR A 554 -12.37 29.79 11.66
N GLY A 555 -11.19 29.80 11.02
CA GLY A 555 -10.53 31.02 10.52
C GLY A 555 -9.70 31.79 11.55
N TRP A 556 -9.60 31.30 12.79
CA TRP A 556 -8.53 31.65 13.75
C TRP A 556 -7.37 30.65 13.64
N ALA A 557 -6.17 31.05 14.07
CA ALA A 557 -5.02 30.14 14.15
C ALA A 557 -4.22 30.36 15.43
N ILE A 558 -3.68 29.27 15.99
CA ILE A 558 -2.77 29.31 17.15
C ILE A 558 -1.33 29.32 16.64
N VAL A 559 -0.53 30.26 17.13
CA VAL A 559 0.88 30.45 16.75
C VAL A 559 1.79 30.52 17.96
N THR A 560 3.04 30.10 17.78
CA THR A 560 4.12 30.29 18.76
C THR A 560 4.90 31.56 18.41
N LYS A 561 5.50 32.25 19.39
CA LYS A 561 6.33 33.45 19.19
C LYS A 561 7.56 33.17 18.33
N LYS A 562 8.05 31.92 18.38
CA LYS A 562 9.13 31.41 17.54
C LYS A 562 8.73 31.34 16.06
N ASP A 563 7.48 30.98 15.78
CA ASP A 563 6.99 30.82 14.41
C ASP A 563 6.43 32.11 13.82
N PHE A 564 5.69 32.89 14.62
CA PHE A 564 5.08 34.16 14.22
C PHE A 564 4.68 34.98 15.45
N ASP A 565 5.45 36.02 15.79
CA ASP A 565 5.10 36.98 16.85
C ASP A 565 3.96 37.89 16.39
N VAL A 566 2.79 37.74 17.00
CA VAL A 566 1.56 38.46 16.62
C VAL A 566 1.66 39.97 16.89
N ALA A 567 2.37 40.39 17.93
CA ALA A 567 2.51 41.79 18.29
C ALA A 567 3.46 42.52 17.32
N ASP A 568 4.60 41.93 17.02
CA ASP A 568 5.57 42.42 16.04
C ASP A 568 4.97 42.43 14.62
N ALA A 569 4.27 41.36 14.24
CA ALA A 569 3.57 41.27 12.96
C ALA A 569 2.52 42.38 12.78
N ARG A 570 1.72 42.66 13.82
CA ARG A 570 0.75 43.78 13.80
C ARG A 570 1.44 45.15 13.71
N ALA A 571 2.56 45.34 14.40
CA ALA A 571 3.32 46.59 14.34
C ALA A 571 3.98 46.83 12.97
N LYS A 572 4.41 45.76 12.28
CA LYS A 572 5.08 45.80 10.98
C LYS A 572 4.15 45.62 9.77
N GLY A 573 2.87 45.28 9.99
CA GLY A 573 1.93 44.97 8.93
C GLY A 573 2.20 43.66 8.20
N LEU A 574 2.77 42.66 8.89
CA LEU A 574 3.10 41.36 8.29
C LEU A 574 1.82 40.51 8.07
N VAL A 575 1.76 39.88 6.91
CA VAL A 575 0.70 38.93 6.54
C VAL A 575 1.05 37.55 7.07
N TYR A 576 0.11 36.92 7.77
CA TYR A 576 0.24 35.53 8.20
C TYR A 576 0.15 34.55 7.02
N HIS A 577 1.02 33.54 7.02
CA HIS A 577 0.98 32.41 6.12
C HIS A 577 1.00 31.08 6.94
N PRO A 578 0.24 30.05 6.54
CA PRO A 578 -0.56 29.95 5.30
C PRO A 578 -1.78 30.87 5.31
N ARG A 579 -2.31 31.17 4.12
CA ARG A 579 -3.48 32.03 3.89
C ARG A 579 -4.80 31.27 4.08
N GLY A 580 -4.79 29.97 3.85
CA GLY A 580 -5.87 29.04 4.20
C GLY A 580 -5.44 28.04 5.28
N LEU A 581 -6.39 27.59 6.09
CA LEU A 581 -6.24 26.49 7.05
C LEU A 581 -7.49 25.61 7.09
N HIS A 582 -7.32 24.38 7.55
CA HIS A 582 -8.37 23.39 7.81
C HIS A 582 -8.06 22.65 9.12
N GLY A 583 -8.83 21.64 9.50
CA GLY A 583 -8.65 20.93 10.78
C GLY A 583 -9.63 21.34 11.89
N TYR A 584 -10.43 22.39 11.65
CA TYR A 584 -11.48 22.87 12.54
C TYR A 584 -12.63 21.86 12.72
N ASP A 585 -13.66 22.25 13.49
CA ASP A 585 -14.91 21.51 13.66
C ASP A 585 -15.46 21.01 12.31
N HIS A 586 -15.67 19.69 12.22
CA HIS A 586 -16.09 19.00 11.01
C HIS A 586 -17.50 19.36 10.54
N GLU A 587 -18.37 19.85 11.44
CA GLU A 587 -19.72 20.31 11.08
C GLU A 587 -19.74 21.75 10.52
N HIS A 588 -18.65 22.51 10.67
CA HIS A 588 -18.58 23.88 10.22
C HIS A 588 -18.68 23.97 8.68
N PRO A 589 -19.50 24.86 8.09
CA PRO A 589 -19.69 24.94 6.64
C PRO A 589 -18.41 25.04 5.81
N LEU A 590 -17.41 25.78 6.29
CA LEU A 590 -16.10 25.91 5.63
C LEU A 590 -15.27 24.60 5.60
N MET A 591 -15.57 23.60 6.43
CA MET A 591 -14.89 22.30 6.46
C MET A 591 -15.61 21.21 5.65
N ARG A 592 -16.80 21.50 5.10
CA ARG A 592 -17.60 20.53 4.33
C ARG A 592 -16.89 20.07 3.06
N ALA A 593 -16.83 18.76 2.90
CA ALA A 593 -16.26 18.05 1.76
C ALA A 593 -17.32 17.73 0.68
N ILE A 594 -16.88 17.17 -0.44
CA ILE A 594 -17.76 16.66 -1.51
C ILE A 594 -17.81 15.13 -1.53
N PHE A 595 -18.92 14.59 -2.01
CA PHE A 595 -19.05 13.21 -2.47
C PHE A 595 -19.93 13.20 -3.71
N VAL A 596 -19.49 12.56 -4.80
CA VAL A 596 -20.31 12.34 -6.00
C VAL A 596 -20.00 10.97 -6.57
N ALA A 597 -21.01 10.19 -6.92
CA ALA A 597 -20.82 8.86 -7.48
C ALA A 597 -21.73 8.58 -8.69
N ARG A 598 -21.23 7.80 -9.65
CA ARG A 598 -21.98 7.32 -10.82
C ARG A 598 -21.41 5.99 -11.29
N GLY A 599 -22.27 5.08 -11.76
CA GLY A 599 -21.86 3.81 -12.36
C GLY A 599 -22.90 2.71 -12.18
N PRO A 600 -22.65 1.50 -12.69
CA PRO A 600 -23.58 0.37 -12.56
C PRO A 600 -23.89 -0.04 -11.10
N ALA A 601 -23.02 0.26 -10.13
CA ALA A 601 -23.30 0.04 -8.70
C ALA A 601 -24.25 1.08 -8.08
N PHE A 602 -24.54 2.18 -8.80
CA PHE A 602 -25.36 3.30 -8.35
C PHE A 602 -26.63 3.40 -9.24
N PRO A 603 -27.61 2.48 -9.11
CA PRO A 603 -28.76 2.37 -10.02
C PRO A 603 -29.85 3.42 -9.72
N HIS A 604 -29.45 4.68 -9.65
CA HIS A 604 -30.31 5.82 -9.33
C HIS A 604 -30.64 6.60 -10.60
N PRO A 605 -31.82 7.26 -10.67
CA PRO A 605 -32.06 8.27 -11.69
C PRO A 605 -30.96 9.35 -11.67
N PRO A 606 -30.57 9.94 -12.81
CA PRO A 606 -29.63 11.07 -12.84
C PRO A 606 -30.08 12.23 -11.93
N ASN A 607 -29.12 13.02 -11.44
CA ASN A 607 -29.34 14.15 -10.55
C ASN A 607 -29.96 13.77 -9.18
N SER A 608 -29.80 12.51 -8.75
CA SER A 608 -30.35 12.01 -7.48
C SER A 608 -29.60 12.56 -6.28
N ARG A 609 -30.34 13.02 -5.27
CA ARG A 609 -29.80 13.54 -4.03
C ARG A 609 -29.94 12.52 -2.89
N VAL A 610 -28.94 12.43 -2.02
CA VAL A 610 -29.00 11.73 -0.72
C VAL A 610 -28.85 12.72 0.43
N GLU A 611 -29.12 12.30 1.67
CA GLU A 611 -28.84 13.15 2.84
C GLU A 611 -27.33 13.32 3.05
N PRO A 612 -26.84 14.44 3.61
CA PRO A 612 -25.46 14.56 4.06
C PRO A 612 -25.06 13.46 5.05
N PHE A 613 -23.84 12.95 4.92
CA PHE A 613 -23.30 11.88 5.75
C PHE A 613 -21.80 12.12 6.05
N GLN A 614 -21.24 11.39 7.02
CA GLN A 614 -19.82 11.47 7.38
C GLN A 614 -18.95 10.56 6.49
N ASN A 615 -17.70 10.96 6.27
CA ASN A 615 -16.77 10.25 5.39
C ASN A 615 -16.40 8.81 5.81
N THR A 616 -16.70 8.41 7.05
CA THR A 616 -16.70 7.01 7.51
C THR A 616 -17.58 6.09 6.65
N GLU A 617 -18.63 6.63 6.03
CA GLU A 617 -19.57 5.86 5.21
C GLU A 617 -18.99 5.41 3.85
N VAL A 618 -17.93 6.07 3.37
CA VAL A 618 -17.39 5.84 2.02
C VAL A 618 -16.79 4.44 1.88
N TYR A 619 -16.19 3.88 2.92
CA TYR A 619 -15.58 2.54 2.90
C TYR A 619 -16.60 1.43 2.57
N ASN A 620 -17.78 1.46 3.18
CA ASN A 620 -18.84 0.49 2.90
C ASN A 620 -19.39 0.64 1.47
N ILE A 621 -19.55 1.88 1.01
CA ILE A 621 -19.96 2.19 -0.37
C ILE A 621 -18.95 1.62 -1.38
N LEU A 622 -17.65 1.79 -1.13
CA LEU A 622 -16.59 1.22 -1.97
C LEU A 622 -16.60 -0.31 -1.95
N CYS A 623 -16.75 -0.92 -0.77
CA CYS A 623 -16.84 -2.38 -0.64
C CYS A 623 -18.02 -2.94 -1.45
N ASP A 624 -19.22 -2.37 -1.27
CA ASP A 624 -20.42 -2.80 -2.00
C ASP A 624 -20.27 -2.60 -3.52
N SER A 625 -19.61 -1.52 -3.97
CA SER A 625 -19.39 -1.25 -5.40
C SER A 625 -18.54 -2.31 -6.12
N LEU A 626 -17.67 -2.99 -5.35
CA LEU A 626 -16.77 -4.06 -5.81
C LEU A 626 -17.30 -5.48 -5.48
N GLY A 627 -18.36 -5.59 -4.68
CA GLY A 627 -18.90 -6.85 -4.17
C GLY A 627 -18.11 -7.47 -3.01
N LEU A 628 -17.30 -6.67 -2.31
CA LEU A 628 -16.50 -7.05 -1.14
C LEU A 628 -17.37 -7.14 0.12
N GLU A 629 -17.03 -8.07 1.02
CA GLU A 629 -17.51 -8.00 2.41
C GLU A 629 -16.65 -6.97 3.18
N PRO A 630 -17.21 -5.91 3.78
CA PRO A 630 -16.44 -4.92 4.53
C PRO A 630 -15.94 -5.49 5.86
N SER A 631 -14.73 -5.08 6.28
CA SER A 631 -14.25 -5.30 7.64
C SER A 631 -14.99 -4.39 8.64
N PRO A 632 -15.04 -4.73 9.95
CA PRO A 632 -15.79 -3.97 10.95
C PRO A 632 -15.33 -2.50 11.01
N ASN A 633 -16.25 -1.58 10.81
CA ASN A 633 -16.00 -0.15 10.70
C ASN A 633 -17.16 0.67 11.33
N ASN A 634 -17.04 2.01 11.34
CA ASN A 634 -18.03 2.90 11.96
C ASN A 634 -19.18 3.31 11.01
N GLY A 635 -19.04 3.07 9.70
CA GLY A 635 -20.08 3.36 8.71
C GLY A 635 -21.27 2.39 8.78
N THR A 636 -22.44 2.88 8.36
CA THR A 636 -23.74 2.22 8.39
C THR A 636 -24.46 2.14 7.04
N LEU A 637 -24.11 3.02 6.09
CA LEU A 637 -24.67 3.08 4.74
C LEU A 637 -24.18 1.92 3.89
N ARG A 638 -25.09 1.40 3.05
CA ARG A 638 -24.86 0.29 2.11
C ARG A 638 -25.53 0.62 0.78
N LEU A 639 -25.06 0.02 -0.32
CA LEU A 639 -25.69 0.17 -1.63
C LEU A 639 -26.91 -0.75 -1.79
N PRO A 640 -27.96 -0.32 -2.54
CA PRO A 640 -28.11 0.98 -3.19
C PRO A 640 -28.48 2.10 -2.21
N LEU A 641 -28.02 3.34 -2.46
CA LEU A 641 -28.25 4.47 -1.56
C LEU A 641 -29.74 4.89 -1.52
N LYS A 642 -30.19 5.37 -0.36
CA LYS A 642 -31.55 5.90 -0.20
C LYS A 642 -31.61 7.38 -0.61
N THR A 643 -32.23 7.65 -1.75
CA THR A 643 -32.39 9.02 -2.28
C THR A 643 -33.52 9.80 -1.60
N VAL A 644 -33.36 11.12 -1.53
CA VAL A 644 -34.30 12.10 -0.92
C VAL A 644 -34.76 13.17 -1.92
N GLY A 645 -34.87 12.76 -3.19
CA GLY A 645 -35.30 13.58 -4.31
C GLY A 645 -34.14 13.88 -5.27
N PHE A 646 -34.24 15.01 -5.97
CA PHE A 646 -33.26 15.50 -6.93
C PHE A 646 -32.56 16.76 -6.42
N HIS A 647 -31.41 17.12 -6.99
CA HIS A 647 -30.83 18.44 -6.74
C HIS A 647 -31.65 19.54 -7.45
N THR A 648 -32.00 20.59 -6.71
CA THR A 648 -32.57 21.87 -7.20
C THR A 648 -31.66 23.04 -6.81
N PRO A 649 -31.86 24.26 -7.32
CA PRO A 649 -31.07 25.43 -6.94
C PRO A 649 -31.01 25.67 -5.42
N ASP A 650 -32.09 25.39 -4.70
CA ASP A 650 -32.21 25.56 -3.24
C ASP A 650 -31.46 24.49 -2.43
N THR A 651 -30.94 23.45 -3.09
CA THR A 651 -30.24 22.30 -2.46
C THR A 651 -28.72 22.39 -2.58
N LYS A 652 -28.21 23.48 -3.17
CA LYS A 652 -26.78 23.75 -3.26
C LYS A 652 -26.17 23.92 -1.86
N PRO A 653 -24.86 23.63 -1.68
CA PRO A 653 -24.14 24.11 -0.52
C PRO A 653 -24.37 25.61 -0.33
N GLU A 654 -24.68 26.01 0.90
CA GLU A 654 -24.59 27.43 1.29
C GLU A 654 -23.17 27.93 0.98
N GLU A 655 -23.03 29.16 0.50
CA GLU A 655 -21.73 29.83 0.39
C GLU A 655 -21.42 30.50 1.74
N PRO A 656 -20.62 29.90 2.63
CA PRO A 656 -20.32 30.52 3.90
C PRO A 656 -19.51 31.80 3.69
N SER A 657 -19.98 32.89 4.30
CA SER A 657 -19.17 34.08 4.52
C SER A 657 -17.86 33.69 5.22
N ASP A 658 -16.73 34.15 4.70
CA ASP A 658 -15.49 34.14 5.48
C ASP A 658 -15.71 34.92 6.79
N PRO A 659 -15.09 34.50 7.91
CA PRO A 659 -15.15 35.29 9.14
C PRO A 659 -14.64 36.71 8.87
N VAL A 660 -15.50 37.69 9.15
CA VAL A 660 -15.29 39.09 8.80
C VAL A 660 -13.99 39.59 9.45
N PRO A 661 -13.14 40.37 8.75
CA PRO A 661 -12.04 41.06 9.40
C PRO A 661 -12.60 41.95 10.52
N VAL A 662 -12.06 41.84 11.74
CA VAL A 662 -12.49 42.71 12.83
C VAL A 662 -12.01 44.13 12.48
N SER A 663 -12.95 44.99 12.10
CA SER A 663 -12.68 46.37 11.70
C SER A 663 -11.89 47.09 12.79
N MET A 664 -10.63 47.42 12.49
CA MET A 664 -9.78 48.22 13.36
C MET A 664 -10.47 49.55 13.68
N PRO A 665 -10.50 50.02 14.95
CA PRO A 665 -10.95 51.37 15.26
C PRO A 665 -10.09 52.38 14.51
N THR A 666 -10.69 53.14 13.61
CA THR A 666 -10.01 54.24 12.91
C THR A 666 -9.51 55.26 13.94
N PRO A 667 -8.24 55.67 13.93
CA PRO A 667 -7.80 56.76 14.79
C PRO A 667 -8.59 58.04 14.46
N PRO A 668 -9.01 58.84 15.46
CA PRO A 668 -9.91 59.96 15.24
C PRO A 668 -9.27 61.02 14.35
N THR A 669 -9.92 61.30 13.22
CA THR A 669 -9.54 62.37 12.29
C THR A 669 -9.53 63.72 13.01
N PRO A 670 -8.49 64.55 12.88
CA PRO A 670 -8.50 65.90 13.46
C PRO A 670 -9.57 66.77 12.77
N PRO A 671 -10.22 67.70 13.50
CA PRO A 671 -11.33 68.48 12.98
C PRO A 671 -10.88 69.43 11.87
N SER A 672 -11.50 69.31 10.69
CA SER A 672 -11.25 70.16 9.54
C SER A 672 -11.96 71.51 9.65
N THR A 673 -11.21 72.60 9.52
CA THR A 673 -11.72 73.97 9.42
C THR A 673 -12.50 74.21 8.12
N PRO A 674 -13.60 74.98 8.13
CA PRO A 674 -14.42 75.25 6.95
C PRO A 674 -13.81 76.32 6.03
N LEU A 675 -14.02 76.16 4.71
CA LEU A 675 -13.73 77.15 3.67
C LEU A 675 -15.05 77.65 3.01
N PRO A 676 -15.06 78.86 2.41
CA PRO A 676 -16.30 79.58 2.06
C PRO A 676 -16.94 79.16 0.72
N PRO A 677 -18.22 79.52 0.49
CA PRO A 677 -19.01 79.05 -0.66
C PRO A 677 -18.81 79.87 -1.95
N SER A 678 -19.10 79.24 -3.09
CA SER A 678 -19.16 79.86 -4.43
C SER A 678 -20.60 79.85 -5.01
N PRO A 679 -20.98 80.77 -5.93
CA PRO A 679 -22.37 81.07 -6.27
C PRO A 679 -23.00 80.18 -7.38
N PRO A 680 -24.34 80.24 -7.58
CA PRO A 680 -25.11 79.23 -8.34
C PRO A 680 -25.68 79.71 -9.70
N SER A 681 -26.18 78.77 -10.53
CA SER A 681 -27.36 78.82 -11.46
C SER A 681 -27.31 77.67 -12.51
N PRO A 682 -28.39 77.31 -13.25
CA PRO A 682 -29.77 77.08 -12.79
C PRO A 682 -30.48 75.85 -13.46
N VAL A 683 -31.58 75.33 -12.83
CA VAL A 683 -32.92 74.99 -13.41
C VAL A 683 -32.97 74.29 -14.80
N SER A 684 -33.57 73.12 -15.08
CA SER A 684 -34.94 72.56 -14.89
C SER A 684 -35.01 71.18 -15.61
N VAL A 685 -35.99 70.26 -15.55
CA VAL A 685 -37.19 69.92 -14.73
C VAL A 685 -37.58 68.45 -15.09
N GLY A 686 -38.34 67.72 -14.27
CA GLY A 686 -38.85 66.36 -14.57
C GLY A 686 -40.38 66.29 -14.79
N VAL A 687 -40.90 65.08 -15.08
CA VAL A 687 -42.34 64.73 -15.01
C VAL A 687 -42.51 63.28 -14.54
N ASP A 688 -43.59 63.02 -13.78
CA ASP A 688 -43.90 61.82 -12.99
C ASP A 688 -44.83 60.77 -13.67
N GLU A 689 -45.31 59.81 -12.84
CA GLU A 689 -46.47 58.89 -12.97
C GLU A 689 -46.18 57.50 -13.63
N VAL A 690 -46.09 56.37 -12.89
CA VAL A 690 -47.06 55.63 -12.01
C VAL A 690 -48.27 55.14 -12.85
N ILE A 691 -48.58 53.84 -13.02
CA ILE A 691 -49.39 52.97 -12.11
C ILE A 691 -49.49 51.49 -12.63
N SER A 692 -49.41 50.53 -11.69
CA SER A 692 -50.00 49.16 -11.59
C SER A 692 -49.81 47.96 -12.55
N ILE A 693 -49.34 46.87 -11.91
CA ILE A 693 -49.96 45.51 -11.76
C ILE A 693 -50.15 44.59 -12.99
N SER A 694 -49.35 43.51 -12.95
CA SER A 694 -49.43 42.07 -13.33
C SER A 694 -50.80 41.40 -13.67
N PRO A 695 -50.88 40.08 -14.01
CA PRO A 695 -49.84 39.04 -14.19
C PRO A 695 -50.07 38.04 -15.38
N ILE A 696 -49.38 36.87 -15.34
CA ILE A 696 -49.77 35.52 -15.84
C ILE A 696 -49.40 35.10 -17.31
N GLU A 697 -48.61 34.00 -17.38
CA GLU A 697 -48.60 32.83 -18.30
C GLU A 697 -48.69 32.99 -19.85
N ALA A 698 -48.35 32.01 -20.70
CA ALA A 698 -47.36 30.90 -20.73
C ALA A 698 -47.47 30.21 -22.11
N SER A 699 -46.41 29.52 -22.59
CA SER A 699 -46.43 28.70 -23.84
C SER A 699 -46.61 29.50 -25.16
N SER A 700 -46.28 29.01 -26.37
CA SER A 700 -45.76 27.70 -26.81
C SER A 700 -44.96 27.81 -28.12
N ALA A 701 -44.12 26.80 -28.39
CA ALA A 701 -43.31 26.53 -29.58
C ALA A 701 -43.86 26.87 -31.00
N ALA A 702 -42.94 27.19 -31.93
CA ALA A 702 -42.81 26.54 -33.25
C ALA A 702 -41.51 26.94 -34.01
N ASP A 703 -40.93 25.96 -34.71
CA ASP A 703 -39.85 25.99 -35.73
C ASP A 703 -40.53 25.96 -37.16
N PRO A 704 -39.89 25.93 -38.36
CA PRO A 704 -38.52 26.23 -38.82
C PRO A 704 -38.44 27.20 -40.05
N ASN A 705 -37.21 27.40 -40.56
CA ASN A 705 -36.83 27.86 -41.92
C ASN A 705 -37.11 29.34 -42.33
N GLU A 706 -36.03 30.13 -42.51
CA GLU A 706 -35.77 30.88 -43.76
C GLU A 706 -34.32 31.45 -43.84
N VAL A 707 -33.80 31.58 -45.06
CA VAL A 707 -32.44 32.04 -45.47
C VAL A 707 -32.66 32.80 -46.80
N PRO A 708 -32.13 34.02 -47.09
CA PRO A 708 -30.72 34.25 -47.52
C PRO A 708 -30.25 35.75 -47.28
N PRO A 709 -29.23 36.37 -47.96
CA PRO A 709 -28.28 35.87 -48.97
C PRO A 709 -26.77 36.27 -48.86
N HIS A 710 -25.98 35.49 -49.62
CA HIS A 710 -24.73 35.79 -50.37
C HIS A 710 -24.50 37.24 -50.86
N MET A 711 -23.31 37.71 -51.32
CA MET A 711 -21.96 37.14 -51.59
C MET A 711 -20.93 38.32 -51.48
N ILE A 712 -19.61 38.18 -51.49
CA ILE A 712 -18.70 37.86 -52.63
C ILE A 712 -17.31 37.56 -52.04
N GLY A 713 -16.55 36.61 -52.61
CA GLY A 713 -15.13 36.41 -52.33
C GLY A 713 -14.28 36.41 -53.60
N VAL A 714 -12.97 36.68 -53.46
CA VAL A 714 -11.94 36.49 -54.50
C VAL A 714 -10.67 35.95 -53.82
N ASN A 715 -10.05 34.95 -54.46
CA ASN A 715 -8.83 34.20 -54.08
C ASN A 715 -8.06 33.93 -55.41
N PRO A 716 -6.86 33.32 -55.41
CA PRO A 716 -5.68 33.45 -54.53
C PRO A 716 -4.36 33.58 -55.36
N THR A 717 -3.17 33.54 -54.74
CA THR A 717 -1.94 32.91 -55.32
C THR A 717 -0.84 32.66 -54.26
N ASP A 718 0.06 31.70 -54.55
CA ASP A 718 1.19 31.20 -53.74
C ASP A 718 2.24 32.29 -53.34
N ASP A 719 3.13 32.14 -52.35
CA ASP A 719 4.10 31.03 -52.21
C ASP A 719 4.92 31.03 -50.88
N THR A 720 5.47 29.86 -50.54
CA THR A 720 6.62 29.57 -49.62
C THR A 720 6.66 29.95 -48.12
N SER A 721 7.10 28.96 -47.32
CA SER A 721 7.85 29.01 -46.03
C SER A 721 7.28 29.83 -44.85
N VAL A 722 6.72 29.11 -43.86
CA VAL A 722 6.50 29.61 -42.50
C VAL A 722 7.57 29.04 -41.55
N GLU A 723 8.35 29.93 -40.93
CA GLU A 723 9.24 29.59 -39.83
C GLU A 723 8.45 29.11 -38.59
N ARG A 724 9.02 28.17 -37.84
CA ARG A 724 8.44 27.76 -36.56
C ARG A 724 8.56 28.90 -35.55
N PRO A 725 7.49 29.28 -34.83
CA PRO A 725 7.63 30.13 -33.65
C PRO A 725 8.52 29.45 -32.60
N VAL A 726 9.52 30.18 -32.12
CA VAL A 726 10.39 29.73 -31.02
C VAL A 726 9.58 29.74 -29.73
N VAL A 727 9.62 28.62 -29.00
CA VAL A 727 9.08 28.52 -27.63
C VAL A 727 10.00 29.30 -26.69
N PRO A 728 9.50 30.23 -25.86
CA PRO A 728 10.29 30.81 -24.77
C PRO A 728 10.57 29.76 -23.69
N ASP A 729 11.83 29.62 -23.28
CA ASP A 729 12.20 28.90 -22.06
C ASP A 729 11.63 29.62 -20.84
N GLU A 730 10.58 29.09 -20.21
CA GLU A 730 10.18 29.49 -18.86
C GLU A 730 11.03 28.78 -17.80
N SER A 731 12.32 29.07 -17.80
CA SER A 731 13.21 28.79 -16.66
C SER A 731 13.44 30.07 -15.87
N GLY A 732 12.55 30.37 -14.92
CA GLY A 732 12.58 31.63 -14.19
C GLY A 732 11.64 31.69 -12.99
N MET A 733 11.88 30.84 -11.97
CA MET A 733 11.27 31.04 -10.65
C MET A 733 11.53 32.48 -10.17
N THR A 734 10.47 33.15 -9.73
CA THR A 734 10.61 34.48 -9.11
C THR A 734 11.38 34.35 -7.79
N ASP A 735 11.99 35.43 -7.33
CA ASP A 735 12.75 35.37 -6.07
C ASP A 735 11.82 35.11 -4.87
N ASP A 736 10.54 35.48 -4.94
CA ASP A 736 9.53 35.11 -3.94
C ASP A 736 9.23 33.59 -3.92
N GLU A 737 9.25 32.91 -5.06
CA GLU A 737 9.10 31.45 -5.12
C GLU A 737 10.33 30.73 -4.54
N LYS A 738 11.54 31.27 -4.78
CA LYS A 738 12.77 30.76 -4.15
C LYS A 738 12.73 30.98 -2.64
N ASN A 739 12.40 32.20 -2.20
CA ASN A 739 12.28 32.56 -0.79
C ASN A 739 11.24 31.68 -0.06
N PHE A 740 10.11 31.34 -0.69
CA PHE A 740 9.13 30.41 -0.12
C PHE A 740 9.68 28.98 -0.02
N TRP A 741 10.29 28.44 -1.08
CA TRP A 741 10.85 27.09 -1.04
C TRP A 741 12.06 26.97 -0.12
N GLU A 742 12.85 28.03 0.04
CA GLU A 742 13.94 28.12 1.00
C GLU A 742 13.40 28.26 2.43
N TRP A 743 12.39 29.10 2.69
CA TRP A 743 11.72 29.19 4.00
C TRP A 743 11.03 27.88 4.42
N PHE A 744 10.36 27.19 3.50
CA PHE A 744 9.72 25.91 3.77
C PHE A 744 10.74 24.79 4.03
N LYS A 745 11.86 24.76 3.27
CA LYS A 745 12.98 23.86 3.56
C LYS A 745 13.71 24.23 4.85
N ASP A 746 13.84 25.51 5.18
CA ASP A 746 14.45 26.02 6.40
C ASP A 746 13.60 25.68 7.64
N LYS A 747 12.27 25.72 7.55
CA LYS A 747 11.35 25.12 8.55
C LYS A 747 11.62 23.62 8.73
N ILE A 748 11.76 22.87 7.62
CA ILE A 748 12.05 21.43 7.63
C ILE A 748 13.44 21.11 8.20
N ASP A 749 14.46 21.91 7.92
CA ASP A 749 15.84 21.68 8.34
C ASP A 749 16.13 22.22 9.76
N LYS A 750 15.44 23.28 10.21
CA LYS A 750 15.49 23.74 11.61
C LYS A 750 14.81 22.77 12.58
N ALA A 751 13.80 22.03 12.14
CA ALA A 751 13.24 20.91 12.90
C ALA A 751 14.30 19.80 13.12
N LYS A 752 15.10 19.48 12.10
CA LYS A 752 16.23 18.53 12.21
C LYS A 752 17.35 19.06 13.12
N GLY A 753 17.63 20.37 13.07
CA GLY A 753 18.64 21.00 13.92
C GLY A 753 18.32 20.97 15.41
N TRP A 754 17.04 21.01 15.79
CA TRP A 754 16.62 20.87 17.19
C TRP A 754 16.85 19.45 17.71
N LEU A 755 16.59 18.42 16.90
CA LEU A 755 16.83 17.01 17.22
C LEU A 755 18.31 16.68 17.47
N SER A 756 19.25 17.31 16.74
CA SER A 756 20.70 17.07 16.96
C SER A 756 21.24 17.73 18.24
N GLY A 757 20.56 18.75 18.78
CA GLY A 757 20.93 19.40 20.04
C GLY A 757 20.50 18.65 21.31
N LEU A 758 19.60 17.66 21.20
CA LEU A 758 19.04 16.92 22.33
C LEU A 758 19.74 15.58 22.60
N THR A 759 20.50 15.03 21.65
CA THR A 759 21.34 13.84 21.87
C THR A 759 22.73 14.25 22.41
N GLY A 760 22.81 14.50 23.72
CA GLY A 760 24.07 14.86 24.37
C GLY A 760 25.13 13.73 24.29
N SER A 761 26.21 13.99 23.55
CA SER A 761 27.45 13.21 23.60
C SER A 761 28.59 14.10 24.07
N LYS A 762 29.45 13.58 24.95
CA LYS A 762 30.51 14.34 25.63
C LYS A 762 31.70 14.61 24.70
N ASP A 763 32.18 15.84 24.71
CA ASP A 763 33.47 16.19 24.13
C ASP A 763 34.64 15.54 24.89
N ILE A 764 35.59 14.99 24.13
CA ILE A 764 36.96 14.66 24.56
C ILE A 764 37.87 15.34 23.53
N PRO A 765 38.89 16.12 23.93
CA PRO A 765 39.57 17.04 23.01
C PRO A 765 40.51 16.32 22.05
N ASP A 766 40.45 16.72 20.78
CA ASP A 766 41.38 16.28 19.73
C ASP A 766 42.78 16.89 19.92
N ALA A 767 43.80 16.10 19.59
CA ALA A 767 45.19 16.51 19.66
C ALA A 767 45.66 17.21 18.37
N GLU A 768 46.42 18.28 18.53
CA GLU A 768 46.98 19.10 17.45
C GLU A 768 47.78 18.29 16.42
N LYS A 769 47.62 18.64 15.13
CA LYS A 769 48.64 18.41 14.10
C LYS A 769 48.49 19.38 12.92
N GLU A 770 48.92 20.62 13.13
CA GLU A 770 49.29 21.48 12.00
C GLU A 770 50.58 20.98 11.34
N GLY A 771 50.52 20.77 10.04
CA GLY A 771 51.61 21.12 9.13
C GLY A 771 51.10 22.26 8.25
N GLY A 772 51.87 23.26 7.85
CA GLY A 772 53.33 23.31 7.88
C GLY A 772 53.89 23.77 6.54
N LYS A 773 53.47 24.96 6.07
CA LYS A 773 54.24 25.91 5.25
C LYS A 773 53.44 27.17 4.93
#